data_AF-A0AAD5MBW5-F1
#
_entry.id   AF-A0AAD5MBW5-F1
#
_cell.length_a   1.000
_cell.length_b   1.000
_cell.length_c   1.000
_cell.angle_alpha   90.00
_cell.angle_beta   90.00
_cell.angle_gamma   90.00
#
_symmetry.space_group_name_H-M   'P 1'
#
loop_
_entity.id
_entity.type
_entity.pdbx_description
1 polymer ?
#
loop_
_entity_poly.entity_id
_entity_poly.type
_entity_poly.pdbx_seq_one_letter_code
_entity_poly.pdbx_strand_id
1 'polypeptide(L)'
;MPPKLRLELQSPELTPPPEYEDEHEETGSNKPRWASKPPSEASSAGIYEYLDEIETQSEAQLQTMGPGSLESISSRRSTGSRRLPPVRSADWVSESKQTSPTPSYRSSTDDSHQYYVGIKEKLATLTIELNDKTKTIELLKMARKKDKAKVKQLLAQEEAKFQSLLKEQQLKAEKELEKHLDFTQNVVADKAELAKRCEELVAELHKATAKASSESDRFKAQLKDAKERWQVQEKAKREQWVVKKTEEIKKSTVKALEPDIQAILAKGKADLEKAQEAAAEERRKLQVLLERERETALQRLKEEYERKLVDAREKERSKLISRLDAADAELQQQLSTQRRRLQEEAEQARNEVYAELRAVKLAQAKEVEEIKLQESRRIEAALEGLQKEKEELARKYDRDLLQLREQTTVDSEQFKTQLTAKLRQELEKEKAELERQMLASRDAKLEMVISKLQEESREAIEKAEQKAKQKLEHERREWERKLKHVSEIEGVWMEKNRELHDKVARLEAQREELRQQAEELSNDAKRADDKAVELNRVLHDERRANDKAARDLERRCDSLEQELALLRQQQTVEQTQLRERASALEDEQRERLRRQQSAHDAELASLHERIKATIARKDQVIANLQDELHILQAKLEKSQALIEEQRLQLFGE
;
A
#
# COMPACT_ATOMS: atom_id res chain seq x y z
N MET A 1 -84.41 -68.06 94.44
CA MET A 1 -83.83 -69.36 94.83
C MET A 1 -82.30 -69.19 94.98
N PRO A 2 -81.65 -69.93 95.89
CA PRO A 2 -80.18 -70.01 96.09
C PRO A 2 -79.59 -71.13 95.18
N PRO A 3 -78.38 -71.74 95.36
CA PRO A 3 -77.25 -71.53 96.31
C PRO A 3 -75.93 -71.07 95.61
N LYS A 4 -74.88 -70.52 96.26
CA LYS A 4 -74.08 -70.84 97.48
C LYS A 4 -73.07 -71.99 97.35
N LEU A 5 -71.78 -71.67 97.48
CA LEU A 5 -70.73 -72.18 98.41
C LEU A 5 -69.35 -71.80 97.80
N ARG A 6 -68.30 -71.24 98.43
CA ARG A 6 -67.87 -70.92 99.81
C ARG A 6 -66.57 -71.69 100.16
N LEU A 7 -65.44 -70.97 100.27
CA LEU A 7 -64.58 -71.01 101.46
C LEU A 7 -63.74 -69.71 101.60
N GLU A 8 -62.76 -69.67 102.52
CA GLU A 8 -62.23 -68.45 103.15
C GLU A 8 -60.69 -68.43 103.32
N LEU A 9 -60.13 -67.27 103.74
CA LEU A 9 -58.72 -66.88 104.03
C LEU A 9 -57.86 -66.41 102.82
N GLN A 10 -56.94 -65.43 102.95
CA GLN A 10 -56.37 -64.74 104.14
C GLN A 10 -56.06 -63.23 103.84
N SER A 11 -55.63 -62.43 104.83
CA SER A 11 -55.31 -60.99 104.67
C SER A 11 -54.05 -60.59 105.47
N PRO A 12 -53.27 -59.57 105.04
CA PRO A 12 -52.12 -59.04 105.79
C PRO A 12 -52.51 -57.96 106.81
N GLU A 13 -51.65 -57.77 107.81
CA GLU A 13 -51.95 -56.99 109.04
C GLU A 13 -51.41 -55.55 109.03
N LEU A 14 -51.83 -54.77 110.03
CA LEU A 14 -51.49 -53.36 110.27
C LEU A 14 -51.72 -53.04 111.76
N THR A 15 -51.06 -52.01 112.32
CA THR A 15 -51.29 -51.42 113.69
C THR A 15 -50.74 -52.21 114.92
N PRO A 16 -50.61 -51.61 116.14
CA PRO A 16 -49.93 -50.33 116.45
C PRO A 16 -49.00 -50.40 117.74
N PRO A 17 -49.00 -49.56 118.82
CA PRO A 17 -47.83 -49.39 119.73
C PRO A 17 -48.08 -49.91 121.18
N PRO A 18 -47.19 -49.62 122.16
CA PRO A 18 -47.55 -48.59 123.16
C PRO A 18 -46.35 -47.82 123.79
N GLU A 19 -46.66 -46.89 124.70
CA GLU A 19 -45.78 -46.21 125.69
C GLU A 19 -45.87 -46.87 127.10
N TYR A 20 -45.18 -46.49 128.20
CA TYR A 20 -44.22 -45.41 128.51
C TYR A 20 -42.78 -45.98 128.80
N GLU A 21 -42.02 -45.85 129.90
CA GLU A 21 -42.09 -45.29 131.29
C GLU A 21 -40.68 -44.76 131.71
N ASP A 22 -40.56 -44.16 132.91
CA ASP A 22 -39.36 -43.56 133.56
C ASP A 22 -38.29 -44.61 134.04
N GLU A 23 -37.10 -44.32 134.61
CA GLU A 23 -36.64 -43.25 135.50
C GLU A 23 -35.14 -42.85 135.38
N HIS A 24 -34.80 -41.78 136.13
CA HIS A 24 -33.52 -41.42 136.75
C HIS A 24 -32.70 -40.22 136.22
N GLU A 25 -32.58 -39.26 137.15
CA GLU A 25 -31.75 -38.06 137.22
C GLU A 25 -30.27 -38.46 137.51
N GLU A 26 -29.26 -37.60 137.75
CA GLU A 26 -29.25 -36.21 138.21
C GLU A 26 -27.87 -35.53 137.95
N THR A 27 -27.78 -34.23 138.28
CA THR A 27 -26.56 -33.38 138.40
C THR A 27 -25.89 -32.86 137.12
N GLY A 28 -25.31 -31.63 137.19
CA GLY A 28 -24.49 -31.05 136.10
C GLY A 28 -24.72 -29.56 135.80
N SER A 29 -24.76 -28.68 136.81
CA SER A 29 -25.15 -27.27 136.60
C SER A 29 -24.06 -26.37 135.97
N ASN A 30 -24.54 -25.43 135.15
CA ASN A 30 -24.13 -24.01 135.06
C ASN A 30 -23.43 -23.48 133.77
N LYS A 31 -23.69 -22.19 133.51
CA LYS A 31 -23.36 -21.33 132.35
C LYS A 31 -22.23 -20.32 132.72
N PRO A 32 -21.80 -19.34 131.87
CA PRO A 32 -21.70 -19.22 130.39
C PRO A 32 -20.36 -18.58 129.88
N ARG A 33 -20.24 -18.29 128.56
CA ARG A 33 -19.97 -16.93 127.97
C ARG A 33 -18.68 -16.68 127.11
N TRP A 34 -18.87 -16.71 125.77
CA TRP A 34 -18.29 -15.83 124.71
C TRP A 34 -16.80 -15.92 124.28
N ALA A 35 -16.54 -15.35 123.07
CA ALA A 35 -15.26 -15.06 122.36
C ALA A 35 -14.57 -16.26 121.66
N SER A 36 -14.49 -16.31 120.31
CA SER A 36 -13.49 -15.69 119.38
C SER A 36 -12.20 -16.53 119.22
N LYS A 37 -11.50 -16.66 118.08
CA LYS A 37 -11.36 -15.97 116.76
C LYS A 37 -10.60 -16.96 115.80
N PRO A 38 -10.12 -16.59 114.58
CA PRO A 38 -10.72 -16.00 113.36
C PRO A 38 -10.75 -17.03 112.19
N PRO A 39 -10.99 -16.62 110.92
CA PRO A 39 -9.85 -16.54 109.98
C PRO A 39 -9.88 -15.40 108.93
N SER A 40 -8.69 -15.11 108.38
CA SER A 40 -8.35 -14.44 107.09
C SER A 40 -9.21 -13.26 106.56
N GLU A 41 -8.56 -12.09 106.45
CA GLU A 41 -9.08 -10.89 105.79
C GLU A 41 -8.95 -10.96 104.26
N ALA A 42 -10.06 -10.76 103.53
CA ALA A 42 -10.07 -10.31 102.12
C ALA A 42 -11.47 -9.81 101.72
N SER A 43 -11.54 -8.82 100.83
CA SER A 43 -12.75 -8.44 100.07
C SER A 43 -14.02 -8.10 100.89
N SER A 44 -13.95 -7.05 101.70
CA SER A 44 -15.17 -6.28 102.07
C SER A 44 -14.95 -4.76 102.02
N ALA A 45 -14.12 -4.31 101.07
CA ALA A 45 -14.25 -2.95 100.54
C ALA A 45 -15.66 -2.81 99.95
N GLY A 46 -16.42 -1.85 100.46
CA GLY A 46 -17.86 -1.79 100.24
C GLY A 46 -18.20 -1.32 98.82
N ILE A 47 -19.40 -1.64 98.32
CA ILE A 47 -19.91 -1.14 97.03
C ILE A 47 -19.84 0.40 96.92
N TYR A 48 -19.88 1.10 98.06
CA TYR A 48 -19.68 2.56 98.12
C TYR A 48 -18.26 3.02 97.78
N GLU A 49 -17.20 2.31 98.17
CA GLU A 49 -15.82 2.65 97.73
C GLU A 49 -15.66 2.44 96.22
N TYR A 50 -16.30 1.42 95.66
CA TYR A 50 -16.32 1.19 94.20
C TYR A 50 -17.15 2.24 93.44
N LEU A 51 -18.13 2.87 94.09
CA LEU A 51 -18.88 4.00 93.52
C LEU A 51 -18.09 5.32 93.64
N ASP A 52 -17.45 5.59 94.78
CA ASP A 52 -16.52 6.73 94.94
C ASP A 52 -15.34 6.63 93.95
N GLU A 53 -14.76 5.45 93.72
CA GLU A 53 -13.73 5.23 92.71
C GLU A 53 -14.24 5.44 91.27
N ILE A 54 -15.52 5.19 90.99
CA ILE A 54 -16.12 5.44 89.66
C ILE A 54 -16.50 6.91 89.49
N GLU A 55 -17.08 7.57 90.50
CA GLU A 55 -17.39 9.01 90.43
C GLU A 55 -16.09 9.82 90.29
N THR A 56 -15.06 9.56 91.11
CA THR A 56 -13.75 10.23 90.99
C THR A 56 -13.04 9.95 89.66
N GLN A 57 -13.15 8.74 89.08
CA GLN A 57 -12.65 8.48 87.72
C GLN A 57 -13.46 9.21 86.64
N SER A 58 -14.77 9.41 86.83
CA SER A 58 -15.62 10.16 85.90
C SER A 58 -15.35 11.67 85.97
N GLU A 59 -15.16 12.25 87.16
CA GLU A 59 -14.78 13.64 87.35
C GLU A 59 -13.37 13.92 86.78
N ALA A 60 -12.42 13.01 86.99
CA ALA A 60 -11.08 13.10 86.41
C ALA A 60 -11.08 13.13 84.87
N GLN A 61 -12.03 12.44 84.22
CA GLN A 61 -12.20 12.52 82.77
C GLN A 61 -12.89 13.83 82.34
N LEU A 62 -13.94 14.26 83.05
CA LEU A 62 -14.70 15.46 82.73
C LEU A 62 -13.92 16.78 82.92
N GLN A 63 -12.96 16.83 83.86
CA GLN A 63 -12.13 18.03 84.08
C GLN A 63 -11.07 18.29 82.98
N THR A 64 -10.90 17.39 82.00
CA THR A 64 -9.94 17.60 80.89
C THR A 64 -10.51 18.40 79.70
N MET A 65 -11.81 18.67 79.65
CA MET A 65 -12.49 19.37 78.55
C MET A 65 -13.16 20.68 79.03
N GLY A 66 -12.34 21.68 79.37
CA GLY A 66 -12.83 23.03 79.63
C GLY A 66 -13.42 23.72 78.38
N PRO A 67 -14.46 24.56 78.51
CA PRO A 67 -15.12 25.19 77.36
C PRO A 67 -14.30 26.38 76.82
N GLY A 68 -13.86 26.31 75.56
CA GLY A 68 -13.10 27.41 74.95
C GLY A 68 -12.88 27.35 73.43
N SER A 69 -13.63 28.17 72.70
CA SER A 69 -13.28 28.81 71.41
C SER A 69 -12.72 27.95 70.25
N LEU A 70 -13.63 27.61 69.32
CA LEU A 70 -13.59 27.93 67.86
C LEU A 70 -12.29 27.80 67.02
N GLU A 71 -12.52 27.25 65.82
CA GLU A 71 -11.72 27.37 64.57
C GLU A 71 -10.34 26.66 64.45
N SER A 72 -10.30 25.58 63.65
CA SER A 72 -9.67 25.57 62.30
C SER A 72 -9.05 24.22 61.86
N ILE A 73 -9.07 23.99 60.53
CA ILE A 73 -8.12 23.18 59.72
C ILE A 73 -8.09 21.63 59.88
N SER A 74 -8.76 20.98 58.91
CA SER A 74 -8.30 19.82 58.11
C SER A 74 -7.91 18.48 58.77
N SER A 75 -8.87 17.55 58.78
CA SER A 75 -8.58 16.10 58.69
C SER A 75 -8.04 15.71 57.29
N ARG A 76 -7.24 14.63 57.22
CA ARG A 76 -6.68 14.05 55.97
C ARG A 76 -6.98 12.55 55.84
N ARG A 77 -7.66 12.16 54.74
CA ARG A 77 -7.70 10.78 54.14
C ARG A 77 -8.34 9.68 55.03
N SER A 78 -8.83 8.52 54.55
CA SER A 78 -8.97 7.89 53.20
C SER A 78 -9.93 6.66 53.34
N THR A 79 -10.65 6.08 52.36
CA THR A 79 -11.04 6.36 50.95
C THR A 79 -12.32 5.54 50.67
N GLY A 80 -13.26 5.97 49.80
CA GLY A 80 -14.56 5.25 49.68
C GLY A 80 -15.47 5.46 48.44
N SER A 81 -14.93 5.47 47.22
CA SER A 81 -15.64 5.15 45.95
C SER A 81 -16.98 5.85 45.54
N ARG A 82 -16.86 6.77 44.57
CA ARG A 82 -17.75 6.96 43.37
C ARG A 82 -19.24 7.36 43.50
N ARG A 83 -19.54 8.58 43.05
CA ARG A 83 -20.36 8.85 41.84
C ARG A 83 -20.00 10.22 41.20
N LEU A 84 -20.56 10.48 40.01
CA LEU A 84 -20.07 11.43 38.98
C LEU A 84 -20.23 12.93 39.31
N PRO A 85 -19.37 13.83 38.76
CA PRO A 85 -19.49 15.29 38.87
C PRO A 85 -20.25 15.93 37.68
N PRO A 86 -20.78 17.16 37.84
CA PRO A 86 -21.34 17.96 36.74
C PRO A 86 -20.28 18.81 36.00
N VAL A 87 -20.61 19.18 34.75
CA VAL A 87 -19.69 19.86 33.80
C VAL A 87 -19.56 21.37 34.06
N ARG A 88 -18.35 21.91 33.88
CA ARG A 88 -18.12 23.32 33.55
C ARG A 88 -17.27 23.47 32.28
N SER A 89 -17.68 24.42 31.45
CA SER A 89 -17.04 24.88 30.21
C SER A 89 -15.67 25.53 30.46
N ALA A 90 -14.71 25.53 29.53
CA ALA A 90 -14.47 24.66 28.37
C ALA A 90 -13.08 25.00 27.77
N ASP A 91 -12.19 24.02 27.64
CA ASP A 91 -10.91 24.18 26.94
C ASP A 91 -10.93 23.38 25.63
N TRP A 92 -10.96 24.09 24.50
CA TRP A 92 -10.83 23.50 23.16
C TRP A 92 -9.36 23.50 22.72
N VAL A 93 -8.63 22.46 23.11
CA VAL A 93 -7.30 22.17 22.54
C VAL A 93 -7.48 21.53 21.16
N SER A 94 -7.63 22.36 20.13
CA SER A 94 -7.68 21.91 18.73
C SER A 94 -6.28 21.58 18.22
N GLU A 95 -5.79 20.38 18.53
CA GLU A 95 -4.56 19.87 17.94
C GLU A 95 -4.81 19.44 16.48
N SER A 96 -4.33 20.24 15.53
CA SER A 96 -4.36 19.91 14.10
C SER A 96 -3.20 20.59 13.37
N LYS A 97 -2.39 19.78 12.69
CA LYS A 97 -1.14 20.19 12.04
C LYS A 97 -1.41 21.18 10.91
N GLN A 98 -0.62 22.25 10.83
CA GLN A 98 -0.47 23.05 9.61
C GLN A 98 1.01 23.08 9.21
N THR A 99 1.29 22.66 7.98
CA THR A 99 2.60 22.77 7.34
C THR A 99 2.66 24.02 6.48
N SER A 100 3.85 24.62 6.37
CA SER A 100 4.11 25.90 5.71
C SER A 100 3.74 25.91 4.21
N PRO A 101 3.13 26.99 3.69
CA PRO A 101 3.11 27.30 2.26
C PRO A 101 4.29 28.21 1.86
N THR A 102 4.87 27.97 0.69
CA THR A 102 5.73 28.94 -0.02
C THR A 102 5.02 29.41 -1.29
N PRO A 103 5.13 30.69 -1.69
CA PRO A 103 4.45 31.20 -2.87
C PRO A 103 5.25 30.92 -4.15
N SER A 104 4.57 30.40 -5.17
CA SER A 104 5.08 30.36 -6.55
C SER A 104 4.14 31.14 -7.46
N TYR A 105 4.66 32.12 -8.19
CA TYR A 105 3.89 33.03 -9.03
C TYR A 105 4.06 32.68 -10.51
N ARG A 106 2.98 32.27 -11.19
CA ARG A 106 2.92 32.25 -12.66
C ARG A 106 1.49 32.36 -13.20
N SER A 107 1.24 33.52 -13.80
CA SER A 107 0.05 33.93 -14.57
C SER A 107 -0.61 32.85 -15.44
N SER A 108 -1.94 32.78 -15.37
CA SER A 108 -2.80 32.64 -16.56
C SER A 108 -4.13 33.39 -16.35
N THR A 109 -4.63 34.07 -17.37
CA THR A 109 -5.67 35.11 -17.25
C THR A 109 -7.09 34.58 -17.52
N ASP A 110 -7.60 33.73 -16.62
CA ASP A 110 -9.04 33.39 -16.55
C ASP A 110 -9.53 33.13 -15.09
N ASP A 111 -8.62 33.15 -14.12
CA ASP A 111 -8.85 32.69 -12.73
C ASP A 111 -9.74 33.64 -11.90
N SER A 112 -9.87 34.92 -12.29
CA SER A 112 -10.62 35.91 -11.51
C SER A 112 -12.11 35.59 -11.37
N HIS A 113 -12.73 34.93 -12.35
CA HIS A 113 -14.16 34.57 -12.26
C HIS A 113 -14.36 33.30 -11.41
N GLN A 114 -13.46 32.32 -11.51
CA GLN A 114 -13.41 31.15 -10.62
C GLN A 114 -13.22 31.57 -9.16
N TYR A 115 -12.28 32.49 -8.88
CA TYR A 115 -12.11 33.04 -7.53
C TYR A 115 -13.37 33.76 -7.04
N TYR A 116 -14.02 34.58 -7.87
CA TYR A 116 -15.22 35.31 -7.43
C TYR A 116 -16.41 34.39 -7.16
N VAL A 117 -16.59 33.34 -7.97
CA VAL A 117 -17.60 32.28 -7.75
C VAL A 117 -17.26 31.49 -6.48
N GLY A 118 -16.05 30.97 -6.35
CA GLY A 118 -15.63 30.21 -5.16
C GLY A 118 -15.64 31.02 -3.86
N ILE A 119 -15.38 32.34 -3.92
CA ILE A 119 -15.58 33.24 -2.78
C ILE A 119 -17.08 33.42 -2.49
N LYS A 120 -17.91 33.64 -3.51
CA LYS A 120 -19.36 33.79 -3.35
C LYS A 120 -20.04 32.53 -2.81
N GLU A 121 -19.59 31.34 -3.23
CA GLU A 121 -20.02 30.05 -2.70
C GLU A 121 -19.58 29.86 -1.25
N LYS A 122 -18.31 30.12 -0.92
CA LYS A 122 -17.83 30.10 0.48
C LYS A 122 -18.57 31.11 1.36
N LEU A 123 -18.92 32.28 0.84
CA LEU A 123 -19.68 33.29 1.56
C LEU A 123 -21.15 32.84 1.73
N ALA A 124 -21.73 32.16 0.75
CA ALA A 124 -23.05 31.54 0.86
C ALA A 124 -23.08 30.38 1.86
N THR A 125 -22.11 29.47 1.84
CA THR A 125 -22.02 28.37 2.83
C THR A 125 -21.76 28.90 4.23
N LEU A 126 -20.85 29.87 4.39
CA LEU A 126 -20.64 30.55 5.68
C LEU A 126 -21.90 31.30 6.15
N THR A 127 -22.71 31.86 5.24
CA THR A 127 -23.99 32.50 5.60
C THR A 127 -25.04 31.48 6.03
N ILE A 128 -25.12 30.32 5.36
CA ILE A 128 -25.99 29.20 5.75
C ILE A 128 -25.54 28.64 7.10
N GLU A 129 -24.25 28.35 7.28
CA GLU A 129 -23.67 27.92 8.55
C GLU A 129 -23.91 28.93 9.68
N LEU A 130 -23.76 30.24 9.42
CA LEU A 130 -24.03 31.29 10.40
C LEU A 130 -25.51 31.30 10.80
N ASN A 131 -26.41 31.18 9.82
CA ASN A 131 -27.85 31.10 10.04
C ASN A 131 -28.22 29.85 10.85
N ASP A 132 -27.70 28.68 10.52
CA ASP A 132 -27.99 27.42 11.21
C ASP A 132 -27.34 27.34 12.59
N LYS A 133 -26.13 27.88 12.77
CA LYS A 133 -25.53 28.10 14.10
C LYS A 133 -26.37 29.09 14.92
N THR A 134 -26.95 30.12 14.31
CA THR A 134 -27.86 31.07 14.97
C THR A 134 -29.15 30.39 15.42
N LYS A 135 -29.83 29.63 14.53
CA LYS A 135 -31.01 28.81 14.88
C LYS A 135 -30.69 27.81 15.99
N THR A 136 -29.53 27.15 15.93
CA THR A 136 -29.07 26.22 16.97
C THR A 136 -28.87 26.93 18.30
N ILE A 137 -28.24 28.11 18.30
CA ILE A 137 -28.08 28.96 19.49
C ILE A 137 -29.46 29.40 20.03
N GLU A 138 -30.43 29.69 19.19
CA GLU A 138 -31.80 30.03 19.60
C GLU A 138 -32.56 28.83 20.19
N LEU A 139 -32.48 27.66 19.57
CA LEU A 139 -33.03 26.41 20.10
C LEU A 139 -32.39 26.05 21.46
N LEU A 140 -31.06 26.22 21.60
CA LEU A 140 -30.35 26.04 22.88
C LEU A 140 -30.74 27.10 23.92
N LYS A 141 -30.98 28.36 23.51
CA LYS A 141 -31.55 29.41 24.39
C LYS A 141 -32.98 29.06 24.83
N MET A 142 -33.82 28.53 23.93
CA MET A 142 -35.18 28.07 24.23
C MET A 142 -35.17 26.87 25.18
N ALA A 143 -34.34 25.86 24.92
CA ALA A 143 -34.15 24.71 25.81
C ALA A 143 -33.67 25.16 27.20
N ARG A 144 -32.62 25.99 27.27
CA ARG A 144 -32.09 26.52 28.54
C ARG A 144 -33.09 27.42 29.28
N LYS A 145 -34.00 28.11 28.59
CA LYS A 145 -35.16 28.79 29.22
C LYS A 145 -36.18 27.78 29.77
N LYS A 146 -36.55 26.76 28.99
CA LYS A 146 -37.48 25.69 29.38
C LYS A 146 -36.98 24.92 30.59
N ASP A 147 -35.69 24.59 30.63
CA ASP A 147 -35.10 23.85 31.75
C ASP A 147 -34.89 24.73 32.99
N LYS A 148 -34.56 26.02 32.84
CA LYS A 148 -34.64 26.98 33.96
C LYS A 148 -36.07 27.09 34.52
N ALA A 149 -37.09 27.09 33.67
CA ALA A 149 -38.49 27.12 34.10
C ALA A 149 -38.88 25.83 34.85
N LYS A 150 -38.52 24.65 34.32
CA LYS A 150 -38.69 23.36 35.03
C LYS A 150 -38.00 23.36 36.40
N VAL A 151 -36.74 23.78 36.47
CA VAL A 151 -35.98 23.81 37.74
C VAL A 151 -36.61 24.77 38.74
N LYS A 152 -37.09 25.94 38.30
CA LYS A 152 -37.85 26.86 39.18
C LYS A 152 -39.19 26.25 39.62
N GLN A 153 -39.88 25.52 38.74
CA GLN A 153 -41.14 24.85 39.08
C GLN A 153 -40.93 23.71 40.08
N LEU A 154 -39.88 22.89 39.90
CA LEU A 154 -39.52 21.82 40.83
C LEU A 154 -39.08 22.38 42.18
N LEU A 155 -38.25 23.43 42.21
CA LEU A 155 -37.90 24.13 43.44
C LEU A 155 -39.15 24.66 44.16
N ALA A 156 -40.05 25.36 43.46
CA ALA A 156 -41.30 25.84 44.04
C ALA A 156 -42.22 24.70 44.54
N GLN A 157 -42.18 23.52 43.91
CA GLN A 157 -42.91 22.34 44.36
C GLN A 157 -42.30 21.70 45.62
N GLU A 158 -40.98 21.58 45.71
CA GLU A 158 -40.32 21.11 46.93
C GLU A 158 -40.44 22.15 48.07
N GLU A 159 -40.27 23.44 47.79
CA GLU A 159 -40.53 24.53 48.74
C GLU A 159 -41.96 24.48 49.29
N ALA A 160 -42.97 24.26 48.43
CA ALA A 160 -44.36 24.10 48.87
C ALA A 160 -44.57 22.85 49.72
N LYS A 161 -43.93 21.71 49.40
CA LYS A 161 -43.97 20.50 50.24
C LYS A 161 -43.31 20.74 51.60
N PHE A 162 -42.13 21.35 51.64
CA PHE A 162 -41.45 21.68 52.90
C PHE A 162 -42.25 22.66 53.75
N GLN A 163 -42.90 23.67 53.15
CA GLN A 163 -43.83 24.55 53.87
C GLN A 163 -45.08 23.81 54.38
N SER A 164 -45.59 22.82 53.64
CA SER A 164 -46.71 21.98 54.11
C SER A 164 -46.29 21.09 55.29
N LEU A 165 -45.13 20.43 55.19
CA LEU A 165 -44.56 19.60 56.26
C LEU A 165 -44.24 20.42 57.51
N LEU A 166 -43.71 21.63 57.35
CA LEU A 166 -43.44 22.55 58.46
C LEU A 166 -44.73 22.96 59.18
N LYS A 167 -45.79 23.30 58.43
CA LYS A 167 -47.11 23.60 59.01
C LYS A 167 -47.74 22.39 59.70
N GLU A 168 -47.55 21.19 59.16
CA GLU A 168 -48.03 19.96 59.79
C GLU A 168 -47.28 19.66 61.10
N GLN A 169 -45.96 19.90 61.14
CA GLN A 169 -45.17 19.79 62.37
C GLN A 169 -45.55 20.86 63.41
N GLN A 170 -45.76 22.11 62.99
CA GLN A 170 -46.25 23.19 63.85
C GLN A 170 -47.60 22.82 64.47
N LEU A 171 -48.57 22.40 63.66
CA LEU A 171 -49.91 22.02 64.13
C LEU A 171 -49.89 20.75 65.02
N LYS A 172 -48.91 19.85 64.85
CA LYS A 172 -48.69 18.72 65.77
C LYS A 172 -48.14 19.21 67.12
N ALA A 173 -47.13 20.07 67.12
CA ALA A 173 -46.54 20.64 68.33
C ALA A 173 -47.54 21.54 69.10
N GLU A 174 -48.35 22.33 68.38
CA GLU A 174 -49.44 23.14 68.95
C GLU A 174 -50.46 22.25 69.69
N LYS A 175 -50.89 21.14 69.08
CA LYS A 175 -51.79 20.15 69.72
C LYS A 175 -51.16 19.37 70.87
N GLU A 176 -49.84 19.26 70.91
CA GLU A 176 -49.12 18.63 72.02
C GLU A 176 -48.99 19.59 73.19
N LEU A 177 -48.68 20.86 72.92
CA LEU A 177 -48.73 21.95 73.89
C LEU A 177 -50.15 22.17 74.45
N GLU A 178 -51.19 22.10 73.62
CA GLU A 178 -52.60 22.17 74.03
C GLU A 178 -52.93 21.08 75.06
N LYS A 179 -52.62 19.81 74.77
CA LYS A 179 -52.78 18.70 75.72
C LYS A 179 -51.97 18.89 77.01
N HIS A 180 -50.75 19.40 76.92
CA HIS A 180 -49.92 19.66 78.10
C HIS A 180 -50.48 20.81 78.96
N LEU A 181 -51.08 21.83 78.34
CA LEU A 181 -51.80 22.91 79.02
C LEU A 181 -53.09 22.41 79.68
N ASP A 182 -53.89 21.58 79.00
CA ASP A 182 -55.09 20.95 79.56
C ASP A 182 -54.74 20.05 80.74
N PHE A 183 -53.72 19.19 80.60
CA PHE A 183 -53.21 18.36 81.68
C PHE A 183 -52.74 19.20 82.87
N THR A 184 -52.02 20.30 82.63
CA THR A 184 -51.57 21.22 83.68
C THR A 184 -52.75 21.91 84.37
N GLN A 185 -53.78 22.34 83.62
CA GLN A 185 -55.00 22.93 84.18
C GLN A 185 -55.77 21.93 85.05
N ASN A 186 -55.91 20.67 84.60
CA ASN A 186 -56.54 19.60 85.38
C ASN A 186 -55.75 19.33 86.69
N VAL A 187 -54.43 19.19 86.63
CA VAL A 187 -53.58 18.99 87.82
C VAL A 187 -53.66 20.19 88.78
N VAL A 188 -53.81 21.42 88.29
CA VAL A 188 -54.04 22.61 89.12
C VAL A 188 -55.43 22.60 89.75
N ALA A 189 -56.47 22.15 89.03
CA ALA A 189 -57.82 22.01 89.55
C ALA A 189 -57.91 20.91 90.63
N ASP A 190 -57.36 19.73 90.36
CA ASP A 190 -57.28 18.60 91.31
C ASP A 190 -56.54 19.02 92.60
N LYS A 191 -55.43 19.76 92.45
CA LYS A 191 -54.69 20.32 93.58
C LYS A 191 -55.52 21.34 94.38
N ALA A 192 -56.33 22.16 93.71
CA ALA A 192 -57.20 23.13 94.37
C ALA A 192 -58.38 22.46 95.10
N GLU A 193 -59.00 21.43 94.52
CA GLU A 193 -60.03 20.64 95.22
C GLU A 193 -59.43 19.90 96.42
N LEU A 194 -58.26 19.27 96.26
CA LEU A 194 -57.57 18.59 97.35
C LEU A 194 -57.19 19.57 98.48
N ALA A 195 -56.68 20.75 98.16
CA ALA A 195 -56.38 21.79 99.14
C ALA A 195 -57.63 22.22 99.92
N LYS A 196 -58.74 22.52 99.22
CA LYS A 196 -60.04 22.83 99.84
C LYS A 196 -60.53 21.68 100.74
N ARG A 197 -60.35 20.43 100.32
CA ARG A 197 -60.72 19.24 101.11
C ARG A 197 -59.85 19.07 102.36
N CYS A 198 -58.58 19.45 102.30
CA CYS A 198 -57.71 19.54 103.47
C CYS A 198 -58.14 20.66 104.42
N GLU A 199 -58.52 21.84 103.91
CA GLU A 199 -59.07 22.95 104.72
C GLU A 199 -60.38 22.56 105.42
N GLU A 200 -61.28 21.87 104.71
CA GLU A 200 -62.52 21.32 105.27
C GLU A 200 -62.25 20.32 106.41
N LEU A 201 -61.34 19.35 106.20
CA LEU A 201 -60.93 18.40 107.23
C LEU A 201 -60.25 19.06 108.43
N VAL A 202 -59.44 20.11 108.22
CA VAL A 202 -58.84 20.91 109.30
C VAL A 202 -59.92 21.65 110.10
N ALA A 203 -60.93 22.22 109.44
CA ALA A 203 -62.07 22.86 110.10
C ALA A 203 -62.91 21.84 110.91
N GLU A 204 -63.13 20.63 110.38
CA GLU A 204 -63.79 19.54 111.12
C GLU A 204 -62.97 19.08 112.32
N LEU A 205 -61.65 18.92 112.19
CA LEU A 205 -60.76 18.59 113.31
C LEU A 205 -60.80 19.66 114.40
N HIS A 206 -60.70 20.95 114.06
CA HIS A 206 -60.85 22.02 115.05
C HIS A 206 -62.22 21.99 115.76
N LYS A 207 -63.30 21.72 115.02
CA LYS A 207 -64.67 21.60 115.56
C LYS A 207 -64.83 20.37 116.46
N ALA A 208 -64.16 19.26 116.15
CA ALA A 208 -64.11 18.06 117.00
C ALA A 208 -63.29 18.31 118.28
N THR A 209 -62.11 18.94 118.16
CA THR A 209 -61.27 19.31 119.31
C THR A 209 -62.00 20.25 120.28
N ALA A 210 -62.70 21.27 119.76
CA ALA A 210 -63.47 22.21 120.58
C ALA A 210 -64.66 21.55 121.31
N LYS A 211 -65.29 20.54 120.71
CA LYS A 211 -66.28 19.69 121.40
C LYS A 211 -65.63 18.88 122.52
N ALA A 212 -64.53 18.19 122.21
CA ALA A 212 -63.82 17.35 123.19
C ALA A 212 -63.32 18.14 124.40
N SER A 213 -62.85 19.38 124.22
CA SER A 213 -62.50 20.26 125.35
C SER A 213 -63.74 20.67 126.16
N SER A 214 -64.84 21.07 125.50
CA SER A 214 -66.09 21.42 126.18
C SER A 214 -66.70 20.24 126.97
N GLU A 215 -66.58 19.02 126.44
CA GLU A 215 -67.02 17.80 127.13
C GLU A 215 -66.09 17.46 128.31
N SER A 216 -64.76 17.60 128.13
CA SER A 216 -63.78 17.46 129.21
C SER A 216 -64.08 18.39 130.38
N ASP A 217 -64.37 19.67 130.11
CA ASP A 217 -64.70 20.65 131.16
C ASP A 217 -66.07 20.38 131.82
N ARG A 218 -67.05 19.90 131.05
CA ARG A 218 -68.33 19.42 131.59
C ARG A 218 -68.14 18.23 132.54
N PHE A 219 -67.28 17.27 132.20
CA PHE A 219 -66.97 16.14 133.08
C PHE A 219 -66.19 16.58 134.33
N LYS A 220 -65.26 17.55 134.23
CA LYS A 220 -64.58 18.15 135.40
C LYS A 220 -65.58 18.79 136.37
N ALA A 221 -66.56 19.53 135.85
CA ALA A 221 -67.62 20.13 136.65
C ALA A 221 -68.50 19.06 137.34
N GLN A 222 -68.99 18.05 136.60
CA GLN A 222 -69.78 16.95 137.17
C GLN A 222 -69.03 16.17 138.25
N LEU A 223 -67.72 15.96 138.07
CA LEU A 223 -66.86 15.30 139.06
C LEU A 223 -66.66 16.15 140.34
N LYS A 224 -66.72 17.48 140.23
CA LYS A 224 -66.69 18.39 141.38
C LYS A 224 -68.00 18.31 142.17
N ASP A 225 -69.15 18.50 141.50
CA ASP A 225 -70.49 18.37 142.09
C ASP A 225 -70.67 17.03 142.84
N ALA A 226 -70.21 15.93 142.26
CA ALA A 226 -70.31 14.60 142.87
C ALA A 226 -69.50 14.50 144.18
N LYS A 227 -68.31 15.09 144.24
CA LYS A 227 -67.46 15.12 145.44
C LYS A 227 -68.08 15.96 146.56
N GLU A 228 -68.64 17.13 146.23
CA GLU A 228 -69.28 18.01 147.20
C GLU A 228 -70.53 17.36 147.81
N ARG A 229 -71.39 16.74 146.97
CA ARG A 229 -72.57 15.98 147.43
C ARG A 229 -72.19 14.82 148.37
N TRP A 230 -71.10 14.10 148.08
CA TRP A 230 -70.64 12.99 148.91
C TRP A 230 -70.16 13.46 150.30
N GLN A 231 -69.40 14.57 150.37
CA GLN A 231 -68.96 15.16 151.64
C GLN A 231 -70.14 15.58 152.53
N VAL A 232 -71.18 16.17 151.95
CA VAL A 232 -72.41 16.54 152.68
C VAL A 232 -73.14 15.31 153.22
N GLN A 233 -73.28 14.25 152.41
CA GLN A 233 -73.96 13.03 152.83
C GLN A 233 -73.23 12.31 153.98
N GLU A 234 -71.90 12.30 153.95
CA GLU A 234 -71.07 11.66 154.98
C GLU A 234 -71.14 12.40 156.32
N LYS A 235 -71.21 13.75 156.32
CA LYS A 235 -71.39 14.54 157.54
C LYS A 235 -72.69 14.18 158.27
N ALA A 236 -73.80 14.13 157.54
CA ALA A 236 -75.13 13.87 158.10
C ALA A 236 -75.25 12.49 158.78
N LYS A 237 -74.56 11.45 158.27
CA LYS A 237 -74.55 10.11 158.88
C LYS A 237 -73.94 10.10 160.28
N ARG A 238 -72.87 10.89 160.48
CA ARG A 238 -72.13 10.95 161.75
C ARG A 238 -72.96 11.63 162.84
N GLU A 239 -73.65 12.71 162.49
CA GLU A 239 -74.55 13.44 163.38
C GLU A 239 -75.72 12.55 163.88
N GLN A 240 -76.30 11.72 162.99
CA GLN A 240 -77.38 10.78 163.36
C GLN A 240 -76.94 9.60 164.26
N TRP A 241 -75.66 9.22 164.25
CA TRP A 241 -75.16 8.10 165.06
C TRP A 241 -75.03 8.49 166.54
N VAL A 242 -74.55 9.71 166.81
CA VAL A 242 -74.35 10.22 168.17
C VAL A 242 -75.66 10.25 168.97
N VAL A 243 -76.73 10.78 168.37
CA VAL A 243 -78.06 10.89 169.01
C VAL A 243 -78.58 9.54 169.51
N LYS A 244 -78.46 8.48 168.68
CA LYS A 244 -78.98 7.15 169.00
C LYS A 244 -78.27 6.50 170.19
N LYS A 245 -76.97 6.75 170.38
CA LYS A 245 -76.20 6.21 171.51
C LYS A 245 -76.56 6.86 172.86
N THR A 246 -77.04 8.10 172.87
CA THR A 246 -77.54 8.76 174.09
C THR A 246 -78.89 8.24 174.61
N GLU A 247 -79.65 7.47 173.82
CA GLU A 247 -80.96 6.96 174.22
C GLU A 247 -80.90 5.56 174.88
N GLU A 248 -79.95 4.72 174.47
CA GLU A 248 -79.80 3.36 175.00
C GLU A 248 -79.44 3.35 176.50
N ILE A 249 -78.61 4.31 176.95
CA ILE A 249 -78.12 4.42 178.33
C ILE A 249 -79.26 4.56 179.35
N LYS A 250 -80.40 5.16 178.95
CA LYS A 250 -81.53 5.44 179.86
C LYS A 250 -82.38 4.20 180.19
N LYS A 251 -82.18 3.06 179.52
CA LYS A 251 -83.03 1.85 179.64
C LYS A 251 -82.47 0.77 180.56
N SER A 252 -81.22 0.89 181.02
CA SER A 252 -80.52 -0.18 181.76
C SER A 252 -80.85 -0.27 183.26
N THR A 253 -81.72 0.60 183.79
CA THR A 253 -81.94 0.78 185.24
C THR A 253 -83.01 -0.14 185.83
N VAL A 254 -83.86 -0.77 185.02
CA VAL A 254 -85.00 -1.60 185.48
C VAL A 254 -84.57 -3.04 185.81
N LYS A 255 -83.46 -3.18 186.54
CA LYS A 255 -82.86 -4.46 186.94
C LYS A 255 -83.62 -5.11 188.12
N ALA A 256 -84.81 -5.63 187.85
CA ALA A 256 -85.64 -6.32 188.85
C ALA A 256 -86.09 -7.74 188.42
N LEU A 257 -85.89 -8.12 187.16
CA LEU A 257 -86.26 -9.44 186.60
C LEU A 257 -85.03 -10.28 186.20
N GLU A 258 -83.85 -9.89 186.67
CA GLU A 258 -82.53 -10.44 186.32
C GLU A 258 -82.42 -11.99 186.43
N PRO A 259 -82.96 -12.69 187.45
CA PRO A 259 -82.73 -14.13 187.62
C PRO A 259 -83.39 -15.01 186.53
N ASP A 260 -84.70 -14.86 186.31
CA ASP A 260 -85.43 -15.65 185.32
C ASP A 260 -85.01 -15.30 183.88
N ILE A 261 -84.65 -14.03 183.68
CA ILE A 261 -84.03 -13.55 182.43
C ILE A 261 -82.71 -14.30 182.16
N GLN A 262 -81.86 -14.57 183.15
CA GLN A 262 -80.59 -15.26 182.90
C GLN A 262 -80.76 -16.73 182.46
N ALA A 263 -81.78 -17.45 182.94
CA ALA A 263 -82.09 -18.80 182.47
C ALA A 263 -82.59 -18.80 181.01
N ILE A 264 -83.50 -17.87 180.66
CA ILE A 264 -84.00 -17.71 179.30
C ILE A 264 -82.90 -17.21 178.35
N LEU A 265 -82.02 -16.31 178.82
CA LEU A 265 -80.85 -15.84 178.06
C LEU A 265 -79.83 -16.96 177.81
N ALA A 266 -79.64 -17.93 178.70
CA ALA A 266 -78.68 -19.02 178.47
C ALA A 266 -79.11 -19.89 177.27
N LYS A 267 -80.37 -20.33 177.26
CA LYS A 267 -80.92 -21.08 176.11
C LYS A 267 -81.05 -20.21 174.87
N GLY A 268 -81.55 -18.98 175.04
CA GLY A 268 -81.71 -18.01 173.96
C GLY A 268 -80.40 -17.65 173.27
N LYS A 269 -79.28 -17.56 174.01
CA LYS A 269 -77.93 -17.40 173.44
C LYS A 269 -77.53 -18.62 172.62
N ALA A 270 -77.63 -19.83 173.14
CA ALA A 270 -77.23 -21.04 172.41
C ALA A 270 -78.03 -21.26 171.11
N ASP A 271 -79.34 -20.96 171.12
CA ASP A 271 -80.18 -21.05 169.92
C ASP A 271 -79.93 -19.88 168.94
N LEU A 272 -79.60 -18.69 169.44
CA LEU A 272 -79.24 -17.51 168.63
C LEU A 272 -77.81 -17.57 168.07
N GLU A 273 -76.87 -18.21 168.77
CA GLU A 273 -75.52 -18.52 168.30
C GLU A 273 -75.60 -19.52 167.14
N LYS A 274 -76.33 -20.63 167.28
CA LYS A 274 -76.59 -21.57 166.16
C LYS A 274 -77.27 -20.88 164.97
N ALA A 275 -78.23 -20.00 165.21
CA ALA A 275 -78.86 -19.23 164.14
C ALA A 275 -77.90 -18.23 163.48
N GLN A 276 -76.99 -17.61 164.25
CA GLN A 276 -75.94 -16.74 163.73
C GLN A 276 -74.87 -17.51 162.95
N GLU A 277 -74.48 -18.70 163.40
CA GLU A 277 -73.55 -19.61 162.73
C GLU A 277 -74.13 -20.13 161.42
N ALA A 278 -75.36 -20.67 161.43
CA ALA A 278 -76.05 -21.09 160.21
C ALA A 278 -76.20 -19.92 159.22
N ALA A 279 -76.59 -18.73 159.69
CA ALA A 279 -76.66 -17.54 158.84
C ALA A 279 -75.27 -17.04 158.39
N ALA A 280 -74.19 -17.31 159.14
CA ALA A 280 -72.83 -16.99 158.74
C ALA A 280 -72.29 -18.00 157.72
N GLU A 281 -72.64 -19.28 157.83
CA GLU A 281 -72.39 -20.29 156.81
C GLU A 281 -73.13 -19.99 155.53
N GLU A 282 -74.43 -19.66 155.56
CA GLU A 282 -75.16 -19.25 154.36
C GLU A 282 -74.60 -17.97 153.75
N ARG A 283 -74.18 -16.98 154.56
CA ARG A 283 -73.42 -15.82 154.05
C ARG A 283 -72.10 -16.22 153.39
N ARG A 284 -71.33 -17.16 153.96
CA ARG A 284 -70.08 -17.68 153.37
C ARG A 284 -70.34 -18.46 152.07
N LYS A 285 -71.37 -19.32 152.03
CA LYS A 285 -71.79 -20.09 150.84
C LYS A 285 -72.20 -19.14 149.72
N LEU A 286 -73.05 -18.16 150.01
CA LEU A 286 -73.46 -17.12 149.05
C LEU A 286 -72.29 -16.24 148.60
N GLN A 287 -71.38 -15.86 149.49
CA GLN A 287 -70.19 -15.11 149.14
C GLN A 287 -69.28 -15.90 148.19
N VAL A 288 -68.98 -17.16 148.50
CA VAL A 288 -68.16 -18.05 147.67
C VAL A 288 -68.83 -18.36 146.32
N LEU A 289 -70.16 -18.46 146.27
CA LEU A 289 -70.90 -18.57 145.00
C LEU A 289 -70.78 -17.29 144.17
N LEU A 290 -71.01 -16.11 144.76
CA LEU A 290 -70.86 -14.82 144.08
C LEU A 290 -69.41 -14.56 143.64
N GLU A 291 -68.42 -15.03 144.39
CA GLU A 291 -67.01 -14.96 144.01
C GLU A 291 -66.71 -15.87 142.82
N ARG A 292 -67.18 -17.13 142.82
CA ARG A 292 -67.08 -18.04 141.66
C ARG A 292 -67.83 -17.53 140.43
N GLU A 293 -69.00 -16.91 140.59
CA GLU A 293 -69.75 -16.28 139.51
C GLU A 293 -68.99 -15.09 138.92
N ARG A 294 -68.34 -14.26 139.76
CA ARG A 294 -67.46 -13.18 139.31
C ARG A 294 -66.21 -13.70 138.62
N GLU A 295 -65.56 -14.72 139.17
CA GLU A 295 -64.37 -15.36 138.59
C GLU A 295 -64.67 -15.96 137.22
N THR A 296 -65.75 -16.73 137.09
CA THR A 296 -66.17 -17.33 135.81
C THR A 296 -66.67 -16.27 134.80
N ALA A 297 -67.31 -15.19 135.25
CA ALA A 297 -67.62 -14.05 134.38
C ALA A 297 -66.36 -13.32 133.90
N LEU A 298 -65.36 -13.12 134.77
CA LEU A 298 -64.07 -12.53 134.42
C LEU A 298 -63.23 -13.45 133.50
N GLN A 299 -63.29 -14.76 133.68
CA GLN A 299 -62.66 -15.75 132.79
C GLN A 299 -63.29 -15.70 131.41
N ARG A 300 -64.63 -15.79 131.31
CA ARG A 300 -65.36 -15.64 130.03
C ARG A 300 -65.03 -14.33 129.33
N LEU A 301 -64.98 -13.22 130.08
CA LEU A 301 -64.64 -11.91 129.52
C LEU A 301 -63.19 -11.84 129.00
N LYS A 302 -62.23 -12.47 129.71
CA LYS A 302 -60.84 -12.61 129.23
C LYS A 302 -60.77 -13.45 127.96
N GLU A 303 -61.37 -14.65 127.98
CA GLU A 303 -61.44 -15.52 126.80
C GLU A 303 -62.08 -14.82 125.59
N GLU A 304 -63.16 -14.06 125.82
CA GLU A 304 -63.78 -13.25 124.77
C GLU A 304 -62.84 -12.17 124.22
N TYR A 305 -62.09 -11.46 125.06
CA TYR A 305 -61.11 -10.48 124.60
C TYR A 305 -59.93 -11.13 123.89
N GLU A 306 -59.45 -12.28 124.38
CA GLU A 306 -58.37 -13.05 123.76
C GLU A 306 -58.79 -13.58 122.38
N ARG A 307 -60.00 -14.15 122.25
CA ARG A 307 -60.59 -14.53 120.96
C ARG A 307 -60.72 -13.32 120.03
N LYS A 308 -61.28 -12.19 120.49
CA LYS A 308 -61.38 -10.95 119.70
C LYS A 308 -60.02 -10.40 119.25
N LEU A 309 -58.96 -10.58 120.05
CA LEU A 309 -57.58 -10.22 119.69
C LEU A 309 -56.95 -11.19 118.69
N VAL A 310 -57.23 -12.50 118.79
CA VAL A 310 -56.80 -13.51 117.80
C VAL A 310 -57.51 -13.26 116.47
N ASP A 311 -58.84 -13.16 116.48
CA ASP A 311 -59.69 -12.76 115.34
C ASP A 311 -59.14 -11.54 114.60
N ALA A 312 -58.79 -10.48 115.34
CA ALA A 312 -58.25 -9.25 114.75
C ALA A 312 -56.88 -9.48 114.10
N ARG A 313 -55.98 -10.21 114.78
CA ARG A 313 -54.65 -10.57 114.25
C ARG A 313 -54.75 -11.46 113.01
N GLU A 314 -55.71 -12.38 112.96
CA GLU A 314 -55.96 -13.26 111.82
C GLU A 314 -56.61 -12.51 110.64
N LYS A 315 -57.50 -11.56 110.92
CA LYS A 315 -58.05 -10.63 109.90
C LYS A 315 -56.98 -9.72 109.31
N GLU A 316 -56.02 -9.22 110.08
CA GLU A 316 -54.87 -8.48 109.51
C GLU A 316 -53.87 -9.39 108.79
N ARG A 317 -53.59 -10.60 109.30
CA ARG A 317 -52.75 -11.59 108.60
C ARG A 317 -53.34 -11.99 107.25
N SER A 318 -54.62 -12.31 107.17
CA SER A 318 -55.28 -12.67 105.91
C SER A 318 -55.35 -11.51 104.91
N LYS A 319 -55.56 -10.26 105.37
CA LYS A 319 -55.40 -9.06 104.53
C LYS A 319 -53.99 -8.90 103.99
N LEU A 320 -52.95 -9.15 104.80
CA LEU A 320 -51.56 -9.05 104.38
C LEU A 320 -51.19 -10.15 103.38
N ILE A 321 -51.59 -11.40 103.64
CA ILE A 321 -51.41 -12.53 102.71
C ILE A 321 -52.11 -12.23 101.38
N SER A 322 -53.40 -11.87 101.40
CA SER A 322 -54.16 -11.52 100.18
C SER A 322 -53.58 -10.31 99.41
N ARG A 323 -52.84 -9.41 100.06
CA ARG A 323 -52.13 -8.31 99.39
C ARG A 323 -50.81 -8.77 98.76
N LEU A 324 -50.10 -9.71 99.41
CA LEU A 324 -48.91 -10.33 98.85
C LEU A 324 -49.29 -11.21 97.65
N ASP A 325 -50.30 -12.07 97.78
CA ASP A 325 -50.81 -12.92 96.70
C ASP A 325 -51.23 -12.07 95.48
N ALA A 326 -51.89 -10.92 95.71
CA ALA A 326 -52.26 -9.99 94.65
C ALA A 326 -51.06 -9.32 93.99
N ALA A 327 -50.07 -8.86 94.77
CA ALA A 327 -48.85 -8.25 94.24
C ALA A 327 -47.99 -9.27 93.46
N ASP A 328 -47.88 -10.51 93.94
CA ASP A 328 -47.19 -11.60 93.25
C ASP A 328 -47.93 -11.99 91.95
N ALA A 329 -49.27 -12.01 91.96
CA ALA A 329 -50.06 -12.22 90.74
C ALA A 329 -49.88 -11.08 89.72
N GLU A 330 -49.87 -9.82 90.16
CA GLU A 330 -49.60 -8.67 89.29
C GLU A 330 -48.17 -8.72 88.71
N LEU A 331 -47.15 -9.05 89.52
CA LEU A 331 -45.77 -9.21 89.06
C LEU A 331 -45.63 -10.39 88.08
N GLN A 332 -46.30 -11.52 88.32
CA GLN A 332 -46.34 -12.64 87.39
C GLN A 332 -47.07 -12.28 86.08
N GLN A 333 -48.14 -11.49 86.15
CA GLN A 333 -48.84 -10.97 84.96
C GLN A 333 -47.96 -9.98 84.18
N GLN A 334 -47.21 -9.11 84.85
CA GLN A 334 -46.26 -8.19 84.22
C GLN A 334 -45.11 -8.96 83.55
N LEU A 335 -44.48 -9.91 84.25
CA LEU A 335 -43.39 -10.74 83.71
C LEU A 335 -43.84 -11.61 82.54
N SER A 336 -45.02 -12.23 82.61
CA SER A 336 -45.57 -13.01 81.48
C SER A 336 -45.94 -12.11 80.29
N THR A 337 -46.47 -10.90 80.54
CA THR A 337 -46.72 -9.90 79.49
C THR A 337 -45.44 -9.42 78.84
N GLN A 338 -44.39 -9.13 79.61
CA GLN A 338 -43.06 -8.74 79.09
C GLN A 338 -42.43 -9.88 78.27
N ARG A 339 -42.44 -11.12 78.78
CA ARG A 339 -41.96 -12.30 78.04
C ARG A 339 -42.71 -12.48 76.72
N ARG A 340 -44.04 -12.32 76.72
CA ARG A 340 -44.84 -12.42 75.49
C ARG A 340 -44.50 -11.30 74.49
N ARG A 341 -44.38 -10.05 74.94
CA ARG A 341 -43.94 -8.92 74.08
C ARG A 341 -42.58 -9.16 73.47
N LEU A 342 -41.57 -9.54 74.27
CA LEU A 342 -40.23 -9.84 73.78
C LEU A 342 -40.21 -11.02 72.78
N GLN A 343 -41.09 -12.01 72.95
CA GLN A 343 -41.27 -13.08 71.96
C GLN A 343 -41.98 -12.58 70.70
N GLU A 344 -43.06 -11.80 70.83
CA GLU A 344 -43.79 -11.18 69.71
C GLU A 344 -42.86 -10.27 68.88
N GLU A 345 -42.00 -9.48 69.53
CA GLU A 345 -40.97 -8.61 68.94
C GLU A 345 -39.86 -9.43 68.27
N ALA A 346 -39.33 -10.47 68.91
CA ALA A 346 -38.33 -11.35 68.32
C ALA A 346 -38.86 -12.14 67.11
N GLU A 347 -40.13 -12.57 67.15
CA GLU A 347 -40.78 -13.21 66.01
C GLU A 347 -41.08 -12.22 64.88
N GLN A 348 -41.47 -10.97 65.19
CA GLN A 348 -41.59 -9.89 64.20
C GLN A 348 -40.26 -9.60 63.51
N ALA A 349 -39.19 -9.30 64.25
CA ALA A 349 -37.86 -9.03 63.71
C ALA A 349 -37.32 -10.22 62.87
N ARG A 350 -37.55 -11.47 63.32
CA ARG A 350 -37.22 -12.67 62.52
C ARG A 350 -38.03 -12.73 61.21
N ASN A 351 -39.32 -12.40 61.26
CA ASN A 351 -40.19 -12.43 60.09
C ASN A 351 -39.86 -11.29 59.09
N GLU A 352 -39.43 -10.13 59.59
CA GLU A 352 -38.91 -9.00 58.82
C GLU A 352 -37.60 -9.37 58.11
N VAL A 353 -36.60 -9.89 58.83
CA VAL A 353 -35.35 -10.38 58.22
C VAL A 353 -35.62 -11.46 57.17
N TYR A 354 -36.60 -12.36 57.38
CA TYR A 354 -37.02 -13.29 56.34
C TYR A 354 -37.76 -12.62 55.17
N ALA A 355 -38.50 -11.54 55.39
CA ALA A 355 -39.14 -10.76 54.31
C ALA A 355 -38.09 -10.01 53.48
N GLU A 356 -37.12 -9.35 54.11
CA GLU A 356 -35.96 -8.73 53.46
C GLU A 356 -35.15 -9.75 52.67
N LEU A 357 -34.80 -10.89 53.26
CA LEU A 357 -34.06 -11.96 52.56
C LEU A 357 -34.83 -12.50 51.34
N ARG A 358 -36.17 -12.55 51.39
CA ARG A 358 -37.01 -12.90 50.23
C ARG A 358 -37.02 -11.78 49.18
N ALA A 359 -37.12 -10.52 49.60
CA ALA A 359 -37.07 -9.36 48.70
C ALA A 359 -35.72 -9.24 47.99
N VAL A 360 -34.60 -9.41 48.71
CA VAL A 360 -33.23 -9.43 48.16
C VAL A 360 -33.06 -10.58 47.18
N LYS A 361 -33.51 -11.80 47.52
CA LYS A 361 -33.45 -12.95 46.59
C LYS A 361 -34.28 -12.71 45.31
N LEU A 362 -35.46 -12.09 45.43
CA LEU A 362 -36.29 -11.74 44.27
C LEU A 362 -35.68 -10.60 43.43
N ALA A 363 -35.01 -9.64 44.06
CA ALA A 363 -34.29 -8.58 43.35
C ALA A 363 -33.07 -9.15 42.60
N GLN A 364 -32.27 -9.99 43.26
CA GLN A 364 -31.13 -10.69 42.65
C GLN A 364 -31.55 -11.63 41.51
N ALA A 365 -32.68 -12.33 41.65
CA ALA A 365 -33.23 -13.15 40.57
C ALA A 365 -33.58 -12.31 39.33
N LYS A 366 -34.26 -11.17 39.53
CA LYS A 366 -34.58 -10.21 38.45
C LYS A 366 -33.33 -9.60 37.84
N GLU A 367 -32.34 -9.21 38.64
CA GLU A 367 -31.07 -8.66 38.14
C GLU A 367 -30.32 -9.70 37.29
N VAL A 368 -30.30 -10.97 37.70
CA VAL A 368 -29.75 -12.08 36.91
C VAL A 368 -30.54 -12.34 35.63
N GLU A 369 -31.87 -12.21 35.65
CA GLU A 369 -32.72 -12.31 34.45
C GLU A 369 -32.51 -11.13 33.48
N GLU A 370 -32.40 -9.89 33.99
CA GLU A 370 -32.08 -8.71 33.20
C GLU A 370 -30.67 -8.78 32.59
N ILE A 371 -29.67 -9.25 33.34
CA ILE A 371 -28.31 -9.50 32.81
C ILE A 371 -28.35 -10.58 31.73
N LYS A 372 -29.03 -11.71 31.96
CA LYS A 372 -29.19 -12.76 30.94
C LYS A 372 -29.86 -12.21 29.67
N LEU A 373 -30.93 -11.42 29.81
CA LEU A 373 -31.63 -10.80 28.68
C LEU A 373 -30.76 -9.78 27.95
N GLN A 374 -29.90 -9.03 28.66
CA GLN A 374 -28.92 -8.13 28.05
C GLN A 374 -27.84 -8.90 27.28
N GLU A 375 -27.31 -10.00 27.82
CA GLU A 375 -26.33 -10.84 27.13
C GLU A 375 -26.95 -11.60 25.94
N SER A 376 -28.17 -12.12 26.06
CA SER A 376 -28.91 -12.68 24.92
C SER A 376 -29.05 -11.66 23.79
N ARG A 377 -29.45 -10.42 24.10
CA ARG A 377 -29.54 -9.33 23.11
C ARG A 377 -28.18 -8.93 22.52
N ARG A 378 -27.10 -9.00 23.30
CA ARG A 378 -25.73 -8.78 22.80
C ARG A 378 -25.31 -9.89 21.83
N ILE A 379 -25.61 -11.14 22.15
CA ILE A 379 -25.34 -12.30 21.29
C ILE A 379 -26.19 -12.24 20.02
N GLU A 380 -27.48 -11.93 20.12
CA GLU A 380 -28.38 -11.72 18.98
C GLU A 380 -27.88 -10.60 18.07
N ALA A 381 -27.51 -9.44 18.62
CA ALA A 381 -26.96 -8.32 17.84
C ALA A 381 -25.60 -8.65 17.18
N ALA A 382 -24.75 -9.44 17.85
CA ALA A 382 -23.49 -9.91 17.28
C ALA A 382 -23.70 -10.94 16.16
N LEU A 383 -24.65 -11.86 16.32
CA LEU A 383 -25.05 -12.82 15.29
C LEU A 383 -25.69 -12.12 14.08
N GLU A 384 -26.55 -11.11 14.30
CA GLU A 384 -27.04 -10.24 13.24
C GLU A 384 -25.92 -9.48 12.53
N GLY A 385 -24.92 -8.99 13.27
CA GLY A 385 -23.73 -8.34 12.71
C GLY A 385 -22.95 -9.27 11.78
N LEU A 386 -22.57 -10.45 12.28
CA LEU A 386 -21.86 -11.49 11.50
C LEU A 386 -22.68 -11.98 10.30
N GLN A 387 -24.00 -12.07 10.43
CA GLN A 387 -24.89 -12.44 9.32
C GLN A 387 -24.95 -11.32 8.25
N LYS A 388 -24.99 -10.04 8.65
CA LYS A 388 -24.92 -8.90 7.72
C LYS A 388 -23.56 -8.80 7.05
N GLU A 389 -22.46 -9.00 7.77
CA GLU A 389 -21.10 -9.09 7.21
C GLU A 389 -20.97 -10.23 6.20
N LYS A 390 -21.52 -11.42 6.52
CA LYS A 390 -21.58 -12.57 5.62
C LYS A 390 -22.41 -12.30 4.37
N GLU A 391 -23.57 -11.65 4.50
CA GLU A 391 -24.39 -11.23 3.35
C GLU A 391 -23.69 -10.16 2.50
N GLU A 392 -23.00 -9.20 3.12
CA GLU A 392 -22.18 -8.23 2.40
C GLU A 392 -21.00 -8.87 1.68
N LEU A 393 -20.36 -9.86 2.30
CA LEU A 393 -19.25 -10.61 1.71
C LEU A 393 -19.73 -11.46 0.53
N ALA A 394 -20.90 -12.12 0.66
CA ALA A 394 -21.57 -12.77 -0.46
C ALA A 394 -21.88 -11.76 -1.58
N ARG A 395 -22.52 -10.62 -1.27
CA ARG A 395 -22.78 -9.54 -2.23
C ARG A 395 -21.50 -8.90 -2.80
N LYS A 396 -20.33 -9.04 -2.17
CA LYS A 396 -19.02 -8.67 -2.74
C LYS A 396 -18.61 -9.75 -3.75
N TYR A 397 -18.50 -11.01 -3.33
CA TYR A 397 -18.15 -12.12 -4.22
C TYR A 397 -19.10 -12.30 -5.41
N ASP A 398 -20.40 -12.05 -5.28
CA ASP A 398 -21.37 -12.08 -6.39
C ASP A 398 -21.07 -10.99 -7.43
N ARG A 399 -20.69 -9.79 -6.99
CA ARG A 399 -20.25 -8.70 -7.88
C ARG A 399 -18.89 -8.99 -8.48
N ASP A 400 -17.95 -9.54 -7.72
CA ASP A 400 -16.62 -9.89 -8.20
C ASP A 400 -16.72 -11.03 -9.25
N LEU A 401 -17.61 -12.02 -9.04
CA LEU A 401 -17.94 -13.07 -10.00
C LEU A 401 -18.66 -12.53 -11.24
N LEU A 402 -19.54 -11.54 -11.10
CA LEU A 402 -20.14 -10.85 -12.25
C LEU A 402 -19.09 -10.10 -13.05
N GLN A 403 -18.24 -9.30 -12.41
CA GLN A 403 -17.15 -8.56 -13.06
C GLN A 403 -16.14 -9.50 -13.74
N LEU A 404 -15.76 -10.61 -13.10
CA LEU A 404 -14.88 -11.62 -13.70
C LEU A 404 -15.53 -12.32 -14.89
N ARG A 405 -16.86 -12.57 -14.85
CA ARG A 405 -17.60 -13.10 -16.00
C ARG A 405 -17.68 -12.08 -17.14
N GLU A 406 -18.00 -10.83 -16.84
CA GLU A 406 -18.05 -9.73 -17.80
C GLU A 406 -16.69 -9.52 -18.47
N GLN A 407 -15.60 -9.43 -17.69
CA GLN A 407 -14.22 -9.41 -18.17
C GLN A 407 -13.93 -10.63 -19.06
N THR A 408 -14.22 -11.85 -18.60
CA THR A 408 -13.99 -13.06 -19.40
C THR A 408 -14.81 -13.07 -20.71
N THR A 409 -16.05 -12.55 -20.72
CA THR A 409 -16.82 -12.44 -21.96
C THR A 409 -16.22 -11.39 -22.91
N VAL A 410 -15.87 -10.22 -22.40
CA VAL A 410 -15.22 -9.13 -23.14
C VAL A 410 -13.87 -9.59 -23.70
N ASP A 411 -13.03 -10.25 -22.91
CA ASP A 411 -11.75 -10.81 -23.36
C ASP A 411 -11.96 -11.90 -24.41
N SER A 412 -13.01 -12.72 -24.30
CA SER A 412 -13.36 -13.70 -25.34
C SER A 412 -13.82 -13.02 -26.64
N GLU A 413 -14.50 -11.89 -26.56
CA GLU A 413 -14.98 -11.12 -27.72
C GLU A 413 -13.86 -10.31 -28.36
N GLN A 414 -12.97 -9.73 -27.56
CA GLN A 414 -11.70 -9.15 -28.02
C GLN A 414 -10.83 -10.21 -28.68
N PHE A 415 -10.71 -11.41 -28.12
CA PHE A 415 -9.97 -12.51 -28.76
C PHE A 415 -10.62 -12.96 -30.08
N LYS A 416 -11.95 -13.13 -30.13
CA LYS A 416 -12.69 -13.45 -31.37
C LYS A 416 -12.55 -12.37 -32.44
N THR A 417 -12.62 -11.09 -32.06
CA THR A 417 -12.47 -9.96 -33.00
C THR A 417 -11.03 -9.80 -33.46
N GLN A 418 -10.03 -9.96 -32.58
CA GLN A 418 -8.61 -10.00 -32.95
C GLN A 418 -8.29 -11.19 -33.87
N LEU A 419 -8.82 -12.39 -33.57
CA LEU A 419 -8.62 -13.58 -34.40
C LEU A 419 -9.27 -13.42 -35.78
N THR A 420 -10.51 -12.95 -35.85
CA THR A 420 -11.17 -12.68 -37.14
C THR A 420 -10.58 -11.46 -37.87
N ALA A 421 -9.92 -10.52 -37.18
CA ALA A 421 -9.14 -9.47 -37.82
C ALA A 421 -7.82 -10.01 -38.41
N LYS A 422 -7.10 -10.88 -37.69
CA LYS A 422 -5.90 -11.58 -38.20
C LYS A 422 -6.23 -12.44 -39.41
N LEU A 423 -7.27 -13.27 -39.34
CA LEU A 423 -7.72 -14.10 -40.46
C LEU A 423 -8.16 -13.26 -41.66
N ARG A 424 -8.79 -12.09 -41.46
CA ARG A 424 -9.06 -11.14 -42.56
C ARG A 424 -7.78 -10.55 -43.15
N GLN A 425 -6.79 -10.18 -42.33
CA GLN A 425 -5.50 -9.68 -42.81
C GLN A 425 -4.68 -10.76 -43.54
N GLU A 426 -4.81 -12.03 -43.14
CA GLU A 426 -4.19 -13.16 -43.83
C GLU A 426 -4.88 -13.41 -45.17
N LEU A 427 -6.22 -13.45 -45.22
CA LEU A 427 -6.97 -13.52 -46.47
C LEU A 427 -6.73 -12.31 -47.41
N GLU A 428 -6.53 -11.10 -46.87
CA GLU A 428 -6.17 -9.93 -47.68
C GLU A 428 -4.73 -10.01 -48.22
N LYS A 429 -3.79 -10.59 -47.45
CA LYS A 429 -2.43 -10.89 -47.95
C LYS A 429 -2.46 -11.95 -49.04
N GLU A 430 -3.12 -13.08 -48.80
CA GLU A 430 -3.29 -14.14 -49.80
C GLU A 430 -3.96 -13.61 -51.07
N LYS A 431 -5.02 -12.80 -50.92
CA LYS A 431 -5.67 -12.11 -52.05
C LYS A 431 -4.71 -11.18 -52.78
N ALA A 432 -3.95 -10.34 -52.07
CA ALA A 432 -2.99 -9.41 -52.67
C ALA A 432 -1.82 -10.14 -53.34
N GLU A 433 -1.37 -11.28 -52.79
CA GLU A 433 -0.34 -12.13 -53.37
C GLU A 433 -0.87 -12.87 -54.60
N LEU A 434 -2.11 -13.37 -54.59
CA LEU A 434 -2.77 -13.93 -55.78
C LEU A 434 -2.99 -12.87 -56.86
N GLU A 435 -3.42 -11.66 -56.51
CA GLU A 435 -3.54 -10.53 -57.44
C GLU A 435 -2.15 -10.17 -58.02
N ARG A 436 -1.10 -10.17 -57.20
CA ARG A 436 0.30 -9.94 -57.63
C ARG A 436 0.85 -11.06 -58.51
N GLN A 437 0.51 -12.32 -58.23
CA GLN A 437 0.86 -13.48 -59.07
C GLN A 437 0.11 -13.46 -60.40
N MET A 438 -1.17 -13.06 -60.40
CA MET A 438 -1.97 -12.91 -61.61
C MET A 438 -1.49 -11.74 -62.49
N LEU A 439 -1.13 -10.61 -61.87
CA LEU A 439 -0.45 -9.50 -62.55
C LEU A 439 0.90 -9.94 -63.10
N ALA A 440 1.77 -10.58 -62.30
CA ALA A 440 3.05 -11.10 -62.78
C ALA A 440 2.89 -12.16 -63.89
N SER A 441 1.84 -12.99 -63.85
CA SER A 441 1.53 -13.95 -64.93
C SER A 441 1.04 -13.25 -66.20
N ARG A 442 0.24 -12.18 -66.08
CA ARG A 442 -0.16 -11.32 -67.21
C ARG A 442 1.07 -10.62 -67.80
N ASP A 443 1.91 -10.05 -66.94
CA ASP A 443 3.04 -9.22 -67.34
C ASP A 443 4.18 -10.06 -67.91
N ALA A 444 4.42 -11.26 -67.41
CA ALA A 444 5.29 -12.25 -68.05
C ALA A 444 4.76 -12.70 -69.43
N LYS A 445 3.43 -12.83 -69.61
CA LYS A 445 2.83 -13.10 -70.93
C LYS A 445 2.96 -11.90 -71.88
N LEU A 446 2.84 -10.67 -71.36
CA LEU A 446 3.12 -9.46 -72.13
C LEU A 446 4.60 -9.39 -72.53
N GLU A 447 5.54 -9.67 -71.63
CA GLU A 447 6.97 -9.72 -71.94
C GLU A 447 7.33 -10.85 -72.91
N MET A 448 6.66 -12.00 -72.87
CA MET A 448 6.80 -13.03 -73.91
C MET A 448 6.32 -12.55 -75.28
N VAL A 449 5.24 -11.75 -75.34
CA VAL A 449 4.74 -11.17 -76.60
C VAL A 449 5.64 -10.04 -77.08
N ILE A 450 6.12 -9.17 -76.18
CA ILE A 450 7.07 -8.09 -76.48
C ILE A 450 8.39 -8.68 -76.98
N SER A 451 8.91 -9.71 -76.31
CA SER A 451 10.14 -10.41 -76.72
C SER A 451 9.98 -11.02 -78.11
N LYS A 452 8.88 -11.72 -78.38
CA LYS A 452 8.60 -12.27 -79.72
C LYS A 452 8.47 -11.18 -80.79
N LEU A 453 7.75 -10.08 -80.51
CA LEU A 453 7.64 -8.96 -81.45
C LEU A 453 9.00 -8.25 -81.67
N GLN A 454 9.87 -8.22 -80.65
CA GLN A 454 11.25 -7.75 -80.80
C GLN A 454 12.12 -8.73 -81.60
N GLU A 455 11.97 -10.04 -81.42
CA GLU A 455 12.66 -11.08 -82.19
C GLU A 455 12.20 -11.08 -83.65
N GLU A 456 10.90 -11.06 -83.91
CA GLU A 456 10.30 -10.90 -85.23
C GLU A 456 10.74 -9.58 -85.90
N SER A 457 10.85 -8.49 -85.14
CA SER A 457 11.38 -7.21 -85.63
C SER A 457 12.87 -7.25 -85.95
N ARG A 458 13.69 -7.87 -85.08
CA ARG A 458 15.13 -8.10 -85.33
C ARG A 458 15.33 -9.00 -86.55
N GLU A 459 14.60 -10.10 -86.66
CA GLU A 459 14.60 -10.97 -87.83
C GLU A 459 14.16 -10.21 -89.10
N ALA A 460 13.15 -9.33 -89.03
CA ALA A 460 12.73 -8.52 -90.16
C ALA A 460 13.82 -7.51 -90.60
N ILE A 461 14.51 -6.89 -89.64
CA ILE A 461 15.66 -6.01 -89.87
C ILE A 461 16.82 -6.79 -90.47
N GLU A 462 17.20 -7.94 -89.91
CA GLU A 462 18.25 -8.80 -90.45
C GLU A 462 17.92 -9.30 -91.85
N LYS A 463 16.67 -9.71 -92.13
CA LYS A 463 16.21 -10.12 -93.46
C LYS A 463 16.19 -8.94 -94.45
N ALA A 464 16.05 -7.70 -93.98
CA ALA A 464 16.20 -6.49 -94.79
C ALA A 464 17.67 -6.16 -95.05
N GLU A 465 18.52 -6.21 -94.03
CA GLU A 465 19.97 -6.04 -94.14
C GLU A 465 20.62 -7.08 -95.05
N GLN A 466 20.27 -8.36 -94.91
CA GLN A 466 20.78 -9.44 -95.76
C GLN A 466 20.42 -9.19 -97.23
N LYS A 467 19.19 -8.72 -97.52
CA LYS A 467 18.77 -8.32 -98.87
C LYS A 467 19.53 -7.08 -99.37
N ALA A 468 19.85 -6.12 -98.50
CA ALA A 468 20.68 -4.96 -98.87
C ALA A 468 22.13 -5.35 -99.15
N LYS A 469 22.73 -6.21 -98.30
CA LYS A 469 24.07 -6.79 -98.45
C LYS A 469 24.17 -7.62 -99.74
N GLN A 470 23.18 -8.46 -100.03
CA GLN A 470 23.11 -9.23 -101.28
C GLN A 470 22.99 -8.36 -102.54
N LYS A 471 22.24 -7.24 -102.48
CA LYS A 471 22.20 -6.25 -103.57
C LYS A 471 23.55 -5.57 -103.78
N LEU A 472 24.17 -5.07 -102.71
CA LEU A 472 25.51 -4.47 -102.76
C LEU A 472 26.57 -5.44 -103.29
N GLU A 473 26.53 -6.72 -102.89
CA GLU A 473 27.42 -7.73 -103.46
C GLU A 473 27.13 -8.01 -104.94
N HIS A 474 25.87 -8.04 -105.36
CA HIS A 474 25.49 -8.23 -106.77
C HIS A 474 25.97 -7.05 -107.63
N GLU A 475 25.76 -5.82 -107.17
CA GLU A 475 26.27 -4.59 -107.78
C GLU A 475 27.81 -4.55 -107.79
N ARG A 476 28.48 -5.00 -106.72
CA ARG A 476 29.94 -5.12 -106.68
C ARG A 476 30.44 -6.13 -107.72
N ARG A 477 29.77 -7.29 -107.85
CA ARG A 477 30.07 -8.30 -108.90
C ARG A 477 29.71 -7.82 -110.31
N GLU A 478 28.74 -6.92 -110.48
CA GLU A 478 28.45 -6.21 -111.74
C GLU A 478 29.61 -5.29 -112.12
N TRP A 479 30.08 -4.46 -111.19
CA TRP A 479 31.18 -3.52 -111.43
C TRP A 479 32.53 -4.23 -111.62
N GLU A 480 32.81 -5.30 -110.88
CA GLU A 480 34.00 -6.14 -111.10
C GLU A 480 34.01 -6.79 -112.50
N ARG A 481 32.85 -7.22 -113.02
CA ARG A 481 32.73 -7.73 -114.40
C ARG A 481 32.95 -6.63 -115.43
N LYS A 482 32.36 -5.45 -115.23
CA LYS A 482 32.55 -4.29 -116.12
C LYS A 482 34.00 -3.81 -116.15
N LEU A 483 34.66 -3.78 -115.00
CA LEU A 483 36.08 -3.39 -114.88
C LEU A 483 37.01 -4.37 -115.59
N LYS A 484 36.78 -5.68 -115.45
CA LYS A 484 37.53 -6.71 -116.21
C LYS A 484 37.34 -6.55 -117.72
N HIS A 485 36.09 -6.38 -118.17
CA HIS A 485 35.79 -6.20 -119.58
C HIS A 485 36.46 -4.95 -120.20
N VAL A 486 36.50 -3.83 -119.45
CA VAL A 486 37.25 -2.64 -119.87
C VAL A 486 38.76 -2.93 -119.93
N SER A 487 39.33 -3.59 -118.92
CA SER A 487 40.75 -3.94 -118.90
C SER A 487 41.15 -4.92 -120.03
N GLU A 488 40.27 -5.85 -120.41
CA GLU A 488 40.43 -6.73 -121.57
C GLU A 488 40.45 -5.93 -122.88
N ILE A 489 39.54 -4.95 -123.04
CA ILE A 489 39.50 -4.06 -124.21
C ILE A 489 40.74 -3.15 -124.26
N GLU A 490 41.19 -2.61 -123.13
CA GLU A 490 42.42 -1.82 -123.02
C GLU A 490 43.65 -2.66 -123.40
N GLY A 491 43.72 -3.92 -122.96
CA GLY A 491 44.76 -4.87 -123.36
C GLY A 491 44.83 -5.06 -124.88
N VAL A 492 43.70 -5.38 -125.51
CA VAL A 492 43.59 -5.55 -126.96
C VAL A 492 43.97 -4.25 -127.71
N TRP A 493 43.59 -3.07 -127.19
CA TRP A 493 43.99 -1.79 -127.79
C TRP A 493 45.48 -1.51 -127.65
N MET A 494 46.09 -1.85 -126.52
CA MET A 494 47.54 -1.68 -126.28
C MET A 494 48.37 -2.62 -127.16
N GLU A 495 47.90 -3.85 -127.39
CA GLU A 495 48.51 -4.77 -128.38
C GLU A 495 48.34 -4.23 -129.80
N LYS A 496 47.15 -3.76 -130.18
CA LYS A 496 46.92 -3.12 -131.50
C LYS A 496 47.82 -1.91 -131.72
N ASN A 497 48.06 -1.13 -130.68
CA ASN A 497 48.92 0.05 -130.73
C ASN A 497 50.41 -0.35 -130.91
N ARG A 498 50.88 -1.42 -130.24
CA ARG A 498 52.21 -1.99 -130.48
C ARG A 498 52.36 -2.53 -131.90
N GLU A 499 51.39 -3.31 -132.41
CA GLU A 499 51.41 -3.81 -133.79
C GLU A 499 51.57 -2.68 -134.81
N LEU A 500 50.90 -1.53 -134.58
CA LEU A 500 51.01 -0.36 -135.45
C LEU A 500 52.36 0.34 -135.32
N HIS A 501 52.89 0.53 -134.10
CA HIS A 501 54.23 1.11 -133.89
C HIS A 501 55.33 0.25 -134.54
N ASP A 502 55.30 -1.08 -134.34
CA ASP A 502 56.26 -2.01 -134.95
C ASP A 502 56.16 -2.05 -136.48
N LYS A 503 55.02 -1.64 -137.05
CA LYS A 503 54.78 -1.59 -138.50
C LYS A 503 55.20 -0.25 -139.09
N VAL A 504 55.00 0.86 -138.35
CA VAL A 504 55.57 2.17 -138.67
C VAL A 504 57.10 2.10 -138.64
N ALA A 505 57.70 1.61 -137.55
CA ALA A 505 59.16 1.51 -137.43
C ALA A 505 59.82 0.69 -138.55
N ARG A 506 59.17 -0.39 -139.01
CA ARG A 506 59.63 -1.18 -140.16
C ARG A 506 59.52 -0.44 -141.50
N LEU A 507 58.44 0.32 -141.71
CA LEU A 507 58.26 1.15 -142.91
C LEU A 507 59.20 2.37 -142.91
N GLU A 508 59.51 2.94 -141.74
CA GLU A 508 60.48 4.03 -141.61
C GLU A 508 61.91 3.55 -141.86
N ALA A 509 62.30 2.38 -141.34
CA ALA A 509 63.58 1.76 -141.67
C ALA A 509 63.73 1.54 -143.19
N GLN A 510 62.70 0.95 -143.84
CA GLN A 510 62.70 0.76 -145.30
C GLN A 510 62.71 2.07 -146.09
N ARG A 511 62.04 3.12 -145.61
CA ARG A 511 62.06 4.46 -146.23
C ARG A 511 63.46 5.09 -146.15
N GLU A 512 64.15 4.93 -145.03
CA GLU A 512 65.48 5.51 -144.83
C GLU A 512 66.59 4.73 -145.55
N GLU A 513 66.45 3.40 -145.64
CA GLU A 513 67.31 2.55 -146.49
C GLU A 513 67.16 2.91 -147.98
N LEU A 514 65.92 3.11 -148.47
CA LEU A 514 65.66 3.60 -149.83
C LEU A 514 66.12 5.05 -150.04
N ARG A 515 66.10 5.91 -149.01
CA ARG A 515 66.68 7.27 -149.08
C ARG A 515 68.19 7.22 -149.25
N GLN A 516 68.90 6.39 -148.47
CA GLN A 516 70.36 6.28 -148.58
C GLN A 516 70.77 5.81 -149.97
N GLN A 517 70.10 4.79 -150.51
CA GLN A 517 70.32 4.32 -151.89
C GLN A 517 70.01 5.41 -152.94
N ALA A 518 68.96 6.21 -152.73
CA ALA A 518 68.63 7.34 -153.60
C ALA A 518 69.64 8.52 -153.49
N GLU A 519 70.19 8.78 -152.32
CA GLU A 519 71.20 9.82 -152.11
C GLU A 519 72.56 9.42 -152.67
N GLU A 520 72.97 8.15 -152.55
CA GLU A 520 74.17 7.62 -153.21
C GLU A 520 74.07 7.76 -154.73
N LEU A 521 72.99 7.27 -155.34
CA LEU A 521 72.73 7.41 -156.77
C LEU A 521 72.60 8.87 -157.21
N SER A 522 72.02 9.74 -156.38
CA SER A 522 71.94 11.18 -156.63
C SER A 522 73.32 11.84 -156.63
N ASN A 523 74.23 11.40 -155.77
CA ASN A 523 75.57 11.95 -155.66
C ASN A 523 76.50 11.47 -156.78
N ASP A 524 76.37 10.22 -157.24
CA ASP A 524 77.07 9.75 -158.44
C ASP A 524 76.51 10.34 -159.74
N ALA A 525 75.19 10.59 -159.81
CA ALA A 525 74.60 11.37 -160.90
C ALA A 525 75.16 12.81 -160.96
N LYS A 526 75.27 13.51 -159.82
CA LYS A 526 75.89 14.85 -159.75
C LYS A 526 77.36 14.81 -160.18
N ARG A 527 78.15 13.84 -159.71
CA ARG A 527 79.56 13.67 -160.11
C ARG A 527 79.74 13.42 -161.62
N ALA A 528 78.73 12.88 -162.29
CA ALA A 528 78.69 12.74 -163.75
C ALA A 528 78.24 14.04 -164.44
N ASP A 529 77.21 14.71 -163.91
CA ASP A 529 76.68 15.96 -164.45
C ASP A 529 77.67 17.13 -164.32
N ASP A 530 78.32 17.30 -163.17
CA ASP A 530 79.39 18.30 -162.94
C ASP A 530 80.51 18.13 -163.99
N LYS A 531 80.94 16.90 -164.28
CA LYS A 531 81.94 16.60 -165.32
C LYS A 531 81.40 16.86 -166.73
N ALA A 532 80.13 16.59 -166.99
CA ALA A 532 79.50 16.90 -168.27
C ALA A 532 79.34 18.40 -168.50
N VAL A 533 79.05 19.18 -167.45
CA VAL A 533 78.99 20.65 -167.48
C VAL A 533 80.38 21.25 -167.69
N GLU A 534 81.40 20.78 -166.97
CA GLU A 534 82.80 21.23 -167.13
C GLU A 534 83.28 21.00 -168.58
N LEU A 535 83.07 19.80 -169.13
CA LEU A 535 83.43 19.46 -170.52
C LEU A 535 82.62 20.24 -171.56
N ASN A 536 81.31 20.45 -171.35
CA ASN A 536 80.50 21.28 -172.26
C ASN A 536 80.93 22.74 -172.22
N ARG A 537 81.37 23.27 -171.07
CA ARG A 537 81.83 24.65 -170.93
C ARG A 537 83.12 24.88 -171.72
N VAL A 538 84.10 23.99 -171.55
CA VAL A 538 85.35 24.01 -172.36
C VAL A 538 85.03 23.91 -173.85
N LEU A 539 84.17 22.98 -174.27
CA LEU A 539 83.74 22.84 -175.67
C LEU A 539 83.03 24.08 -176.21
N HIS A 540 82.24 24.79 -175.39
CA HIS A 540 81.49 25.98 -175.83
C HIS A 540 82.39 27.21 -175.96
N ASP A 541 83.35 27.39 -175.05
CA ASP A 541 84.30 28.50 -175.10
C ASP A 541 85.35 28.29 -176.20
N GLU A 542 85.84 27.06 -176.43
CA GLU A 542 86.68 26.75 -177.61
C GLU A 542 85.92 26.95 -178.93
N ARG A 543 84.67 26.49 -179.04
CA ARG A 543 83.85 26.73 -180.24
C ARG A 543 83.65 28.22 -180.49
N ARG A 544 83.39 29.03 -179.46
CA ARG A 544 83.25 30.49 -179.58
C ARG A 544 84.55 31.20 -179.96
N ALA A 545 85.71 30.66 -179.56
CA ALA A 545 87.00 31.15 -180.02
C ALA A 545 87.22 30.82 -181.51
N ASN A 546 86.97 29.57 -181.91
CA ASN A 546 87.10 29.11 -183.30
C ASN A 546 86.14 29.85 -184.26
N ASP A 547 84.88 30.04 -183.87
CA ASP A 547 83.86 30.77 -184.66
C ASP A 547 84.20 32.24 -184.92
N LYS A 548 85.02 32.85 -184.05
CA LYS A 548 85.56 34.21 -184.26
C LYS A 548 86.81 34.16 -185.13
N ALA A 549 87.75 33.27 -184.81
CA ALA A 549 88.97 33.07 -185.59
C ALA A 549 88.66 32.76 -187.06
N ALA A 550 87.69 31.88 -187.34
CA ALA A 550 87.23 31.56 -188.69
C ALA A 550 86.72 32.80 -189.43
N ARG A 551 85.77 33.56 -188.85
CA ARG A 551 85.18 34.75 -189.52
C ARG A 551 86.17 35.89 -189.71
N ASP A 552 87.15 36.05 -188.81
CA ASP A 552 88.21 37.06 -188.94
C ASP A 552 89.37 36.58 -189.84
N LEU A 553 89.48 35.28 -190.12
CA LEU A 553 90.33 34.71 -191.17
C LEU A 553 89.65 34.77 -192.55
N GLU A 554 88.36 34.45 -192.68
CA GLU A 554 87.61 34.57 -193.93
C GLU A 554 87.66 36.00 -194.49
N ARG A 555 87.39 37.01 -193.64
CA ARG A 555 87.53 38.44 -194.01
C ARG A 555 88.95 38.81 -194.45
N ARG A 556 89.97 38.12 -193.93
CA ARG A 556 91.37 38.31 -194.34
C ARG A 556 91.66 37.59 -195.65
N CYS A 557 91.14 36.39 -195.88
CA CYS A 557 91.19 35.71 -197.17
C CYS A 557 90.56 36.59 -198.26
N ASP A 558 89.35 37.13 -198.04
CA ASP A 558 88.68 38.01 -199.00
C ASP A 558 89.52 39.25 -199.36
N SER A 559 90.19 39.88 -198.39
CA SER A 559 91.07 41.04 -198.65
C SER A 559 92.39 40.63 -199.30
N LEU A 560 93.01 39.54 -198.85
CA LEU A 560 94.29 39.07 -199.36
C LEU A 560 94.17 38.44 -200.74
N GLU A 561 93.02 37.90 -201.12
CA GLU A 561 92.76 37.44 -202.49
C GLU A 561 92.55 38.61 -203.46
N GLN A 562 91.98 39.73 -203.01
CA GLN A 562 91.91 40.96 -203.79
C GLN A 562 93.32 41.57 -203.97
N GLU A 563 94.14 41.61 -202.91
CA GLU A 563 95.54 42.05 -202.98
C GLU A 563 96.43 41.09 -203.80
N LEU A 564 96.23 39.77 -203.70
CA LEU A 564 96.98 38.77 -204.48
C LEU A 564 96.47 38.59 -205.90
N ALA A 565 95.25 39.03 -206.25
CA ALA A 565 94.87 39.19 -207.65
C ALA A 565 95.72 40.30 -208.31
N LEU A 566 95.89 41.44 -207.63
CA LEU A 566 96.75 42.54 -208.06
C LEU A 566 98.24 42.14 -208.07
N LEU A 567 98.75 41.48 -207.03
CA LEU A 567 100.12 40.97 -207.00
C LEU A 567 100.35 39.84 -208.01
N ARG A 568 99.36 39.02 -208.37
CA ARG A 568 99.49 38.08 -209.52
C ARG A 568 99.58 38.82 -210.85
N GLN A 569 98.93 39.98 -210.98
CA GLN A 569 99.08 40.86 -212.15
C GLN A 569 100.47 41.53 -212.21
N GLN A 570 101.12 41.78 -211.07
CA GLN A 570 102.50 42.29 -211.01
C GLN A 570 103.54 41.16 -211.15
N GLN A 571 103.37 40.05 -210.45
CA GLN A 571 104.27 38.90 -210.51
C GLN A 571 104.15 38.08 -211.80
N THR A 572 103.14 38.28 -212.64
CA THR A 572 103.20 37.78 -214.03
C THR A 572 104.20 38.59 -214.86
N VAL A 573 104.43 39.87 -214.54
CA VAL A 573 105.55 40.65 -215.09
C VAL A 573 106.88 40.16 -214.50
N GLU A 574 107.01 40.01 -213.17
CA GLU A 574 108.24 39.46 -212.57
C GLU A 574 108.55 38.03 -213.02
N GLN A 575 107.54 37.20 -213.29
CA GLN A 575 107.71 35.84 -213.83
C GLN A 575 108.25 35.81 -215.27
N THR A 576 108.26 36.94 -215.98
CA THR A 576 108.99 37.07 -217.25
C THR A 576 110.45 37.50 -217.04
N GLN A 577 110.80 38.13 -215.91
CA GLN A 577 112.16 38.56 -215.55
C GLN A 577 112.93 37.51 -214.73
N LEU A 578 112.26 36.75 -213.84
CA LEU A 578 112.92 35.76 -212.98
C LEU A 578 113.08 34.38 -213.65
N ARG A 579 112.35 34.08 -214.71
CA ARG A 579 112.68 32.92 -215.57
C ARG A 579 114.03 33.09 -216.28
N GLU A 580 114.51 34.32 -216.44
CA GLU A 580 115.87 34.62 -216.93
C GLU A 580 116.98 34.26 -215.91
N ARG A 581 116.63 33.85 -214.68
CA ARG A 581 117.57 33.35 -213.65
C ARG A 581 117.54 31.82 -213.43
N ALA A 582 116.70 31.09 -214.17
CA ALA A 582 116.28 29.73 -213.81
C ALA A 582 117.39 28.69 -213.54
N SER A 583 118.24 28.28 -214.48
CA SER A 583 119.22 29.15 -215.14
C SER A 583 120.61 28.92 -214.53
N ALA A 584 120.74 29.02 -213.21
CA ALA A 584 122.05 29.18 -212.56
C ALA A 584 122.33 28.36 -211.27
N LEU A 585 121.36 27.61 -210.71
CA LEU A 585 121.53 26.92 -209.41
C LEU A 585 121.39 25.40 -209.44
N GLU A 586 120.91 24.80 -210.54
CA GLU A 586 120.83 23.34 -210.69
C GLU A 586 122.21 22.67 -210.88
N ASP A 587 123.28 23.47 -210.83
CA ASP A 587 124.67 23.06 -210.92
C ASP A 587 125.34 22.78 -209.56
N GLU A 588 124.80 23.18 -208.40
CA GLU A 588 125.54 23.14 -207.12
C GLU A 588 125.53 21.79 -206.35
N GLN A 589 125.37 20.68 -207.10
CA GLN A 589 125.79 19.31 -206.74
C GLN A 589 125.06 18.61 -205.55
N ARG A 590 124.81 17.28 -205.55
CA ARG A 590 125.55 16.11 -206.05
C ARG A 590 126.86 15.77 -205.29
N GLU A 591 127.42 16.67 -204.48
CA GLU A 591 128.71 16.44 -203.80
C GLU A 591 128.62 15.74 -202.44
N ARG A 592 127.53 15.90 -201.69
CA ARG A 592 127.43 15.43 -200.29
C ARG A 592 127.17 13.92 -200.11
N LEU A 593 126.88 13.17 -201.17
CA LEU A 593 126.48 11.75 -201.11
C LEU A 593 127.61 10.78 -200.64
N ARG A 594 128.80 11.29 -200.30
CA ARG A 594 130.06 10.54 -200.32
C ARG A 594 130.74 10.33 -198.96
N ARG A 595 130.12 10.71 -197.83
CA ARG A 595 130.83 10.90 -196.54
C ARG A 595 130.53 9.95 -195.36
N GLN A 596 129.44 9.17 -195.35
CA GLN A 596 129.03 8.42 -194.14
C GLN A 596 129.08 6.88 -194.23
N GLN A 597 129.80 6.33 -195.20
CA GLN A 597 130.08 4.88 -195.27
C GLN A 597 131.15 4.42 -194.24
N SER A 598 131.81 5.34 -193.52
CA SER A 598 133.04 5.08 -192.77
C SER A 598 132.88 4.84 -191.25
N ALA A 599 131.70 4.41 -190.80
CA ALA A 599 131.39 4.22 -189.36
C ALA A 599 131.02 2.77 -188.98
N HIS A 600 131.10 1.82 -189.93
CA HIS A 600 130.44 0.52 -189.82
C HIS A 600 131.22 -0.53 -188.98
N ASP A 601 132.52 -0.31 -188.71
CA ASP A 601 133.45 -1.36 -188.27
C ASP A 601 133.75 -1.38 -186.75
N ALA A 602 133.25 -0.42 -185.96
CA ALA A 602 133.85 -0.09 -184.66
C ALA A 602 133.55 -1.05 -183.48
N GLU A 603 132.31 -1.55 -183.33
CA GLU A 603 131.86 -2.15 -182.05
C GLU A 603 131.86 -3.69 -181.98
N LEU A 604 132.36 -4.39 -183.01
CA LEU A 604 132.55 -5.85 -182.97
C LEU A 604 133.49 -6.32 -181.84
N ALA A 605 134.31 -5.43 -181.28
CA ALA A 605 135.35 -5.77 -180.30
C ALA A 605 134.85 -6.12 -178.88
N SER A 606 133.67 -5.67 -178.46
CA SER A 606 133.24 -5.80 -177.05
C SER A 606 132.69 -7.18 -176.65
N LEU A 607 132.59 -8.13 -177.60
CA LEU A 607 131.76 -9.33 -177.46
C LEU A 607 132.35 -10.46 -176.59
N HIS A 608 133.68 -10.49 -176.39
CA HIS A 608 134.37 -11.72 -175.92
C HIS A 608 134.68 -11.84 -174.41
N GLU A 609 134.73 -10.75 -173.64
CA GLU A 609 135.29 -10.79 -172.28
C GLU A 609 134.41 -11.54 -171.25
N ARG A 610 133.11 -11.21 -171.17
CA ARG A 610 132.31 -11.52 -169.99
C ARG A 610 131.86 -12.98 -169.86
N ILE A 611 132.03 -13.80 -170.92
CA ILE A 611 131.61 -15.21 -170.96
C ILE A 611 132.42 -16.10 -169.99
N LYS A 612 133.69 -15.76 -169.71
CA LYS A 612 134.58 -16.60 -168.88
C LYS A 612 134.27 -16.56 -167.37
N ALA A 613 133.56 -15.56 -166.87
CA ALA A 613 133.63 -15.18 -165.45
C ALA A 613 132.79 -16.03 -164.47
N THR A 614 131.69 -16.68 -164.91
CA THR A 614 130.70 -17.28 -163.98
C THR A 614 130.57 -18.80 -164.08
N ILE A 615 131.24 -19.44 -165.06
CA ILE A 615 131.32 -20.91 -165.12
C ILE A 615 131.97 -21.46 -163.84
N ALA A 616 133.05 -20.83 -163.38
CA ALA A 616 133.84 -21.20 -162.19
C ALA A 616 133.10 -21.10 -160.83
N ARG A 617 131.78 -20.80 -160.81
CA ARG A 617 130.96 -20.84 -159.58
C ARG A 617 129.99 -22.03 -159.53
N LYS A 618 129.85 -22.83 -160.59
CA LYS A 618 128.98 -24.01 -160.57
C LYS A 618 129.58 -25.17 -159.77
N ASP A 619 130.90 -25.32 -159.80
CA ASP A 619 131.54 -26.58 -159.39
C ASP A 619 131.76 -26.70 -157.87
N GLN A 620 131.85 -25.57 -157.14
CA GLN A 620 132.24 -25.55 -155.73
C GLN A 620 131.14 -26.02 -154.76
N VAL A 621 129.85 -25.87 -155.11
CA VAL A 621 128.72 -26.18 -154.21
C VAL A 621 128.31 -27.65 -154.29
N ILE A 622 128.54 -28.31 -155.43
CA ILE A 622 128.18 -29.71 -155.66
C ILE A 622 128.96 -30.65 -154.74
N ALA A 623 130.21 -30.31 -154.41
CA ALA A 623 131.06 -31.12 -153.53
C ALA A 623 130.56 -31.18 -152.08
N ASN A 624 130.11 -30.05 -151.51
CA ASN A 624 130.01 -29.89 -150.05
C ASN A 624 128.87 -30.67 -149.36
N LEU A 625 127.86 -31.17 -150.08
CA LEU A 625 126.72 -31.90 -149.49
C LEU A 625 126.61 -33.36 -149.94
N GLN A 626 127.57 -33.85 -150.74
CA GLN A 626 127.73 -35.29 -150.96
C GLN A 626 128.27 -35.97 -149.68
N ASP A 627 129.04 -35.25 -148.86
CA ASP A 627 129.58 -35.73 -147.58
C ASP A 627 128.52 -35.95 -146.48
N GLU A 628 127.51 -35.07 -146.38
CA GLU A 628 126.46 -35.20 -145.34
C GLU A 628 125.61 -36.48 -145.52
N LEU A 629 125.39 -36.89 -146.78
CA LEU A 629 124.66 -38.11 -147.12
C LEU A 629 125.39 -39.37 -146.62
N HIS A 630 126.73 -39.35 -146.63
CA HIS A 630 127.57 -40.47 -146.24
C HIS A 630 127.58 -40.70 -144.71
N ILE A 631 127.63 -39.62 -143.92
CA ILE A 631 127.78 -39.67 -142.45
C ILE A 631 126.54 -40.26 -141.75
N LEU A 632 125.33 -40.05 -142.29
CA LEU A 632 124.10 -40.58 -141.69
C LEU A 632 123.83 -42.05 -142.04
N GLN A 633 124.23 -42.51 -143.23
CA GLN A 633 124.13 -43.93 -143.59
C GLN A 633 124.99 -44.81 -142.65
N ALA A 634 126.20 -44.38 -142.33
CA ALA A 634 127.09 -45.06 -141.38
C ALA A 634 126.56 -45.17 -139.94
N LYS A 635 125.53 -44.40 -139.56
CA LYS A 635 124.84 -44.55 -138.26
C LYS A 635 123.77 -45.65 -138.28
N LEU A 636 123.15 -45.88 -139.43
CA LEU A 636 122.11 -46.91 -139.60
C LEU A 636 122.70 -48.30 -139.37
N GLU A 637 123.78 -48.61 -140.10
CA GLU A 637 124.50 -49.89 -140.03
C GLU A 637 125.01 -50.20 -138.62
N LYS A 638 125.54 -49.20 -137.92
CA LYS A 638 126.10 -49.37 -136.56
C LYS A 638 125.05 -49.65 -135.49
N SER A 639 123.79 -49.26 -135.73
CA SER A 639 122.65 -49.66 -134.87
C SER A 639 122.17 -51.09 -135.16
N GLN A 640 122.32 -51.56 -136.40
CA GLN A 640 121.94 -52.91 -136.81
C GLN A 640 122.95 -53.96 -136.28
N ALA A 641 124.25 -53.66 -136.29
CA ALA A 641 125.27 -54.53 -135.68
C ALA A 641 125.01 -54.83 -134.19
N LEU A 642 124.42 -53.89 -133.44
CA LEU A 642 124.08 -54.04 -132.02
C LEU A 642 122.92 -55.02 -131.77
N ILE A 643 122.08 -55.25 -132.79
CA ILE A 643 121.01 -56.29 -132.80
C ILE A 643 121.62 -57.69 -133.02
N GLU A 644 122.84 -57.77 -133.57
CA GLU A 644 123.54 -59.02 -133.86
C GLU A 644 124.52 -59.40 -132.74
N GLU A 645 125.20 -58.45 -132.11
CA GLU A 645 126.09 -58.72 -130.98
C GLU A 645 125.34 -59.26 -129.74
N GLN A 646 124.12 -58.75 -129.47
CA GLN A 646 123.24 -59.30 -128.42
C GLN A 646 122.57 -60.64 -128.79
N ARG A 647 122.77 -61.15 -130.02
CA ARG A 647 122.45 -62.54 -130.40
C ARG A 647 123.66 -63.48 -130.27
N LEU A 648 124.86 -62.93 -130.08
CA LEU A 648 126.14 -63.66 -130.07
C LEU A 648 126.78 -63.82 -128.69
N GLN A 649 126.18 -63.26 -127.63
CA GLN A 649 126.35 -63.74 -126.26
C GLN A 649 125.13 -64.62 -125.92
N LEU A 650 125.14 -65.90 -126.29
CA LEU A 650 125.84 -67.01 -125.62
C LEU A 650 125.39 -67.25 -124.17
N PHE A 651 125.02 -68.51 -123.95
CA PHE A 651 125.27 -69.21 -122.70
C PHE A 651 126.76 -69.08 -122.31
N GLY A 652 126.99 -68.49 -121.14
CA GLY A 652 127.93 -69.04 -120.19
C GLY A 652 127.18 -69.09 -118.86
N GLU A 653 126.92 -70.26 -118.26
CA GLU A 653 127.38 -71.62 -118.59
C GLU A 653 126.57 -72.33 -119.69
#